data_AF-A0A0G9H8A2-F1
#
_entry.id   AF-A0A0G9H8A2-F1
#
_cell.length_a   1.000
_cell.length_b   1.000
_cell.length_c   1.000
_cell.angle_alpha   90.00
_cell.angle_beta   90.00
_cell.angle_gamma   90.00
#
_symmetry.space_group_name_H-M   'P 1'
#
loop_
_entity.id
_entity.type
_entity.pdbx_description
1 polymer ?
#
loop_
_entity_poly.entity_id
_entity_poly.type
_entity_poly.pdbx_seq_one_letter_code
_entity_poly.pdbx_strand_id
1 'polypeptide(L)'
;MHGITATQGMRRQLMSLAVALGLASAAHAATTPPQGFATSFETGDAQPDSASVKGWRMSVVSGPGKEESLTSKPGVGFTGTRSLRYDADAVSDTHERRIVLFHAKQPLTAASHLSYVVFPADPTGEARGLAQYVAVDLLFTDGTRLSSLHAQDQHRVPASASAQGAARMLHDNQWNALDIDVGAVAAGKTVAAIELVEAAPKGTDAFHGYIDDLRLGDVAATADASPNTYVDTRRGSNANAHFSRGNNFPAVALPHGFNFWTPTTQAGSDWIYQYQDRNGPDNHPRIQAFALSHEPSPWMGDRQTFQIMPAAVASGAPPLDRGARSLSFTHDHETARADLYQVTFDNGISAAMTPTSHAAMMRFTFKGDRSQLVFDNRNDKGGIELDAQHGSISGYSDVASHLSTGATRLFFYASFDRPVAESGRLSGQGRDHVGAWFGFDTATDKTVTMRIATSLISLEQAKRNLAQEIADNDTFDSVQARAASRWNEMLGHIEIPGAAASDKVTLYSNLYRLFLYPNEAYENVGTAAKPDYRYASPFSAATGANTPTQTGARIVAGKPYVNNGLWDTYRTAWPAYALLTPTQAGEMIDGFVQQYRDGGWIARWSSPGYADLMVGTSADVAFADAWNKGIHNFDVHSFYQAALKDATVVSEIPGAGRKGIERSVFNGYVDNSTDEGLSWSMAGYLNDFGIGELAQTLAANHEAGDSYAAHYADDARYFHSRSLNFVKLFDSAVGFFVGRKPDGSWRIDAERFDPKAWGGDYTETNAWNMTFEGVQDGQGLANLYGGLEGLAKKLDAFFDAGTDFNVGEYGGIIHEMLEARDVRMGQYGHSNQPSHHILYMYDLVGQPWKTQDKVRDALSRLYVGSEIGQGYPGDEDNGEMSAWWVFSAAGFYPLRMGTPTYAIGAPYFPHMIIHLDNGKTIDIRAPEVSDRNRYIQGMTLNGKAYDRSWLAHADLANGAVLDFRMGAAPSQWGSADGDARLPSQTSGSATPAPLVDLADSKSAHVVVASDDSAAHALSDNTSDTEASLKGSQPAVQLDLEQPREIAMYTLTSSAKAGHDPKSWKFEGSTDGVHWVTLDERRGEAFPWRRQTRAFGVAHQGNYAHYRWRAEHVDALQGVALSEVEWLGLAPTP
;
A
#
# COMPACT_ATOMS: atom_id res chain seq x y z
N MET A 1 -66.01 11.29 -18.45
CA MET A 1 -66.81 11.10 -17.22
C MET A 1 -65.89 11.42 -16.05
N HIS A 2 -65.97 12.64 -15.50
CA HIS A 2 -66.46 12.93 -14.13
C HIS A 2 -65.62 12.22 -13.06
N GLY A 3 -64.89 12.84 -12.13
CA GLY A 3 -64.69 14.21 -11.61
C GLY A 3 -63.89 13.99 -10.29
N ILE A 4 -63.02 14.87 -9.78
CA ILE A 4 -63.33 16.05 -8.95
C ILE A 4 -61.98 16.55 -8.37
N THR A 5 -61.68 17.85 -8.56
CA THR A 5 -60.96 18.88 -7.74
C THR A 5 -59.74 18.50 -6.84
N ALA A 6 -58.69 19.30 -6.62
CA ALA A 6 -58.59 20.76 -6.58
C ALA A 6 -57.11 21.27 -6.64
N THR A 7 -56.92 22.37 -7.38
CA THR A 7 -56.04 23.53 -7.09
C THR A 7 -54.53 23.35 -6.83
N GLN A 8 -53.72 23.53 -7.88
CA GLN A 8 -52.40 24.18 -7.80
C GLN A 8 -52.40 25.40 -8.72
N GLY A 9 -52.21 26.59 -8.13
CA GLY A 9 -52.08 27.84 -8.85
C GLY A 9 -51.96 29.02 -7.90
N MET A 10 -50.81 29.70 -7.97
CA MET A 10 -50.46 30.98 -7.34
C MET A 10 -50.00 30.94 -5.87
N ARG A 11 -48.68 30.92 -5.71
CA ARG A 11 -47.93 31.94 -4.94
C ARG A 11 -46.44 31.92 -5.33
N ARG A 12 -46.14 32.43 -6.54
CA ARG A 12 -44.91 33.21 -6.75
C ARG A 12 -45.14 34.54 -6.02
N GLN A 13 -44.11 35.05 -5.34
CA GLN A 13 -44.11 36.18 -4.38
C GLN A 13 -44.42 35.78 -2.93
N LEU A 14 -43.42 35.14 -2.29
CA LEU A 14 -43.05 35.27 -0.86
C LEU A 14 -41.91 34.27 -0.58
N MET A 15 -40.77 34.42 -1.26
CA MET A 15 -39.53 33.67 -0.97
C MET A 15 -38.32 34.56 -1.30
N SER A 16 -38.37 35.78 -0.78
CA SER A 16 -37.32 36.79 -0.91
C SER A 16 -37.22 37.56 0.40
N LEU A 17 -37.16 36.86 1.54
CA LEU A 17 -36.80 37.42 2.85
C LEU A 17 -36.65 36.32 3.93
N ALA A 18 -35.83 35.29 3.70
CA ALA A 18 -35.49 34.30 4.74
C ALA A 18 -34.14 33.59 4.53
N VAL A 19 -33.21 34.22 3.79
CA VAL A 19 -31.81 33.75 3.60
C VAL A 19 -30.80 34.82 4.04
N ALA A 20 -31.27 35.92 4.66
CA ALA A 20 -30.44 37.08 5.01
C ALA A 20 -30.17 37.26 6.52
N LEU A 21 -30.24 36.18 7.33
CA LEU A 21 -29.93 36.24 8.76
C LEU A 21 -29.19 35.01 9.32
N GLY A 22 -28.57 34.19 8.46
CA GLY A 22 -27.67 33.10 8.84
C GLY A 22 -26.20 33.35 8.56
N LEU A 23 -25.83 34.55 8.08
CA LEU A 23 -24.49 34.89 7.60
C LEU A 23 -23.96 36.14 8.32
N ALA A 24 -23.78 36.03 9.64
CA ALA A 24 -23.02 37.00 10.45
C ALA A 24 -22.74 36.46 11.87
N SER A 25 -22.19 35.25 11.99
CA SER A 25 -21.70 34.73 13.29
C SER A 25 -20.62 33.66 13.14
N ALA A 26 -19.67 33.88 12.23
CA ALA A 26 -18.41 33.13 12.16
C ALA A 26 -17.19 34.04 12.38
N ALA A 27 -17.37 35.13 13.12
CA ALA A 27 -16.30 36.02 13.54
C ALA A 27 -16.13 35.90 15.05
N HIS A 28 -14.94 35.46 15.47
CA HIS A 28 -14.47 35.39 16.86
C HIS A 28 -15.28 34.48 17.79
N ALA A 29 -15.10 33.17 17.65
CA ALA A 29 -15.07 32.32 18.83
C ALA A 29 -13.78 32.66 19.60
N ALA A 30 -13.84 33.66 20.48
CA ALA A 30 -12.91 33.71 21.59
C ALA A 30 -13.14 32.41 22.37
N THR A 31 -12.14 31.52 22.35
CA THR A 31 -12.14 30.30 23.13
C THR A 31 -12.40 30.66 24.58
N THR A 32 -13.56 30.24 25.08
CA THR A 32 -13.80 30.22 26.52
C THR A 32 -12.75 29.27 27.10
N PRO A 33 -12.02 29.62 28.18
CA PRO A 33 -11.05 28.68 28.76
C PRO A 33 -11.78 27.37 29.08
N PRO A 34 -11.13 26.21 28.90
CA PRO A 34 -11.82 24.94 29.06
C PRO A 34 -12.39 24.85 30.48
N GLN A 35 -13.65 24.44 30.61
CA GLN A 35 -14.27 24.10 31.90
C GLN A 35 -13.68 22.80 32.50
N GLY A 36 -12.41 22.47 32.22
CA GLY A 36 -11.75 21.20 32.56
C GLY A 36 -10.31 21.37 33.04
N PHE A 37 -9.72 20.27 33.52
CA PHE A 37 -8.32 20.19 33.94
C PHE A 37 -7.42 19.86 32.74
N ALA A 38 -6.28 20.52 32.60
CA ALA A 38 -5.26 20.20 31.59
C ALA A 38 -3.85 20.55 32.10
N THR A 39 -2.85 19.75 31.73
CA THR A 39 -1.43 20.02 32.00
C THR A 39 -0.53 19.31 31.00
N SER A 40 0.47 20.02 30.49
CA SER A 40 1.64 19.46 29.80
C SER A 40 2.91 19.68 30.63
N PHE A 41 2.73 19.86 31.93
CA PHE A 41 3.78 20.07 32.93
C PHE A 41 4.64 21.32 32.67
N GLU A 42 4.14 22.26 31.87
CA GLU A 42 4.84 23.49 31.53
C GLU A 42 4.88 24.47 32.70
N THR A 43 5.74 25.48 32.58
CA THR A 43 5.81 26.55 33.58
C THR A 43 4.52 27.36 33.55
N GLY A 44 3.69 27.23 34.58
CA GLY A 44 2.37 27.87 34.68
C GLY A 44 1.21 26.88 34.71
N ASP A 45 1.44 25.65 34.28
CA ASP A 45 0.47 24.55 34.39
C ASP A 45 0.36 24.04 35.82
N ALA A 46 -0.69 23.28 36.10
CA ALA A 46 -0.78 22.47 37.31
C ALA A 46 0.45 21.53 37.38
N GLN A 47 1.18 21.61 38.49
CA GLN A 47 2.35 20.77 38.75
C GLN A 47 1.97 19.59 39.65
N PRO A 48 2.50 18.38 39.40
CA PRO A 48 2.17 17.21 40.18
C PRO A 48 2.66 17.37 41.62
N ASP A 49 1.94 16.79 42.57
CA ASP A 49 2.39 16.69 43.95
C ASP A 49 3.76 15.99 43.99
N SER A 50 4.70 16.52 44.78
CA SER A 50 6.03 15.94 44.93
C SER A 50 5.94 14.65 45.77
N ALA A 51 5.42 13.59 45.16
CA ALA A 51 5.09 12.34 45.81
C ALA A 51 5.94 11.20 45.23
N SER A 52 6.49 10.39 46.12
CA SER A 52 7.11 9.10 45.79
C SER A 52 6.57 8.05 46.73
N VAL A 53 6.42 6.84 46.23
CA VAL A 53 6.16 5.66 47.06
C VAL A 53 7.35 4.73 46.98
N LYS A 54 7.44 3.75 47.90
CA LYS A 54 8.59 2.85 47.92
C LYS A 54 8.75 2.16 46.57
N GLY A 55 9.91 2.35 45.95
CA GLY A 55 10.28 1.77 44.66
C GLY A 55 9.66 2.44 43.44
N TRP A 56 8.98 3.59 43.56
CA TRP A 56 8.41 4.28 42.40
C TRP A 56 8.43 5.80 42.59
N ARG A 57 9.04 6.52 41.64
CA ARG A 57 9.37 7.94 41.75
C ARG A 57 8.97 8.72 40.51
N MET A 58 8.41 9.91 40.71
CA MET A 58 7.99 10.81 39.63
C MET A 58 8.87 12.05 39.59
N SER A 59 9.13 12.56 38.39
CA SER A 59 9.76 13.86 38.21
C SER A 59 9.31 14.51 36.91
N VAL A 60 9.17 15.84 36.93
CA VAL A 60 8.98 16.60 35.69
C VAL A 60 10.35 16.81 35.05
N VAL A 61 10.49 16.34 33.82
CA VAL A 61 11.73 16.42 33.02
C VAL A 61 11.41 17.04 31.66
N SER A 62 12.42 17.22 30.81
CA SER A 62 12.17 17.76 29.48
C SER A 62 11.47 16.74 28.57
N GLY A 63 11.94 15.49 28.52
CA GLY A 63 11.30 14.41 27.77
C GLY A 63 12.18 13.19 27.54
N PRO A 64 11.71 12.22 26.73
CA PRO A 64 12.50 11.05 26.34
C PRO A 64 13.82 11.43 25.66
N GLY A 65 14.88 10.68 25.92
CA GLY A 65 16.19 10.92 25.34
C GLY A 65 16.27 10.59 23.84
N LYS A 66 17.37 10.97 23.20
CA LYS A 66 17.63 10.65 21.78
C LYS A 66 17.70 9.15 21.51
N GLU A 67 18.34 8.39 22.39
CA GLU A 67 18.45 6.93 22.26
C GLU A 67 17.12 6.21 22.53
N GLU A 68 16.13 6.92 23.09
CA GLU A 68 14.80 6.36 23.38
C GLU A 68 13.78 6.72 22.31
N SER A 69 13.94 7.85 21.60
CA SER A 69 12.91 8.38 20.69
C SER A 69 13.07 7.83 19.27
N LEU A 70 12.08 7.07 18.78
CA LEU A 70 12.08 6.55 17.41
C LEU A 70 11.53 7.55 16.38
N THR A 71 10.36 8.14 16.67
CA THR A 71 9.61 9.01 15.72
C THR A 71 9.34 10.41 16.25
N SER A 72 9.72 10.68 17.50
CA SER A 72 9.47 11.94 18.21
C SER A 72 10.71 12.80 18.38
N LYS A 73 10.52 14.12 18.54
CA LYS A 73 11.62 15.03 18.86
C LYS A 73 12.22 14.64 20.21
N PRO A 74 13.54 14.41 20.31
CA PRO A 74 14.14 14.02 21.58
C PRO A 74 14.31 15.20 22.53
N GLY A 75 14.23 14.91 23.83
CA GLY A 75 14.48 15.84 24.92
C GLY A 75 13.34 16.81 25.21
N VAL A 76 12.13 16.55 24.71
CA VAL A 76 10.91 17.37 24.91
C VAL A 76 9.69 16.47 25.18
N GLY A 77 8.61 17.05 25.70
CA GLY A 77 7.33 16.36 25.86
C GLY A 77 6.66 16.07 24.52
N PHE A 78 5.42 15.62 24.56
CA PHE A 78 4.64 15.43 23.34
C PHE A 78 4.12 16.75 22.79
N THR A 79 3.45 17.55 23.62
CA THR A 79 2.86 18.85 23.25
C THR A 79 3.71 20.05 23.65
N GLY A 80 4.52 19.90 24.71
CA GLY A 80 5.37 20.96 25.25
C GLY A 80 6.86 20.59 25.30
N THR A 81 7.63 21.36 26.03
CA THR A 81 9.05 21.13 26.31
C THR A 81 9.30 20.28 27.56
N ARG A 82 8.24 19.88 28.27
CA ARG A 82 8.28 19.08 29.51
C ARG A 82 7.34 17.89 29.46
N SER A 83 7.61 16.92 30.32
CA SER A 83 6.74 15.75 30.55
C SER A 83 6.95 15.21 31.96
N LEU A 84 6.01 14.40 32.43
CA LEU A 84 6.13 13.67 33.68
C LEU A 84 6.83 12.33 33.44
N ARG A 85 8.04 12.17 33.97
CA ARG A 85 8.75 10.89 33.98
C ARG A 85 8.38 10.07 35.22
N TYR A 86 8.15 8.77 35.00
CA TYR A 86 8.02 7.77 36.05
C TYR A 86 9.20 6.80 36.04
N ASP A 87 9.79 6.52 37.19
CA ASP A 87 10.89 5.58 37.39
C ASP A 87 10.51 4.52 38.42
N ALA A 88 10.39 3.27 37.97
CA ALA A 88 10.02 2.12 38.78
C ALA A 88 11.24 1.21 39.04
N ASP A 89 11.50 0.91 40.31
CA ASP A 89 12.43 -0.15 40.70
C ASP A 89 11.84 -1.52 40.32
N ALA A 90 12.70 -2.54 40.23
CA ALA A 90 12.31 -3.92 39.92
C ALA A 90 11.17 -4.41 40.84
N VAL A 91 10.20 -5.09 40.22
CA VAL A 91 8.94 -5.47 40.87
C VAL A 91 9.13 -6.78 41.64
N SER A 92 9.18 -6.68 42.96
CA SER A 92 9.45 -7.82 43.85
C SER A 92 8.20 -8.45 44.47
N ASP A 93 7.05 -7.78 44.40
CA ASP A 93 5.75 -8.27 44.84
C ASP A 93 4.66 -8.02 43.77
N THR A 94 3.41 -8.38 44.04
CA THR A 94 2.30 -8.23 43.08
C THR A 94 1.40 -7.04 43.43
N HIS A 95 1.87 -6.08 44.24
CA HIS A 95 1.04 -4.97 44.68
C HIS A 95 1.09 -3.83 43.67
N GLU A 96 -0.11 -3.34 43.33
CA GLU A 96 -0.27 -2.10 42.58
C GLU A 96 0.29 -0.92 43.39
N ARG A 97 1.11 -0.09 42.75
CA ARG A 97 1.61 1.16 43.32
C ARG A 97 0.74 2.31 42.81
N ARG A 98 0.49 3.31 43.65
CA ARG A 98 -0.33 4.49 43.31
C ARG A 98 0.31 5.76 43.83
N ILE A 99 0.28 6.82 43.02
CA ILE A 99 0.71 8.16 43.39
C ILE A 99 -0.40 9.14 43.02
N VAL A 100 -0.85 9.95 43.99
CA VAL A 100 -1.72 11.09 43.69
C VAL A 100 -0.88 12.14 42.98
N LEU A 101 -1.23 12.47 41.75
CA LEU A 101 -0.58 13.53 40.98
C LEU A 101 -1.22 14.88 41.29
N PHE A 102 -2.54 14.93 41.32
CA PHE A 102 -3.28 16.18 41.46
C PHE A 102 -4.52 15.99 42.32
N HIS A 103 -4.79 16.96 43.19
CA HIS A 103 -6.09 17.11 43.81
C HIS A 103 -6.98 17.99 42.92
N ALA A 104 -8.07 17.41 42.40
CA ALA A 104 -9.03 18.10 41.55
C ALA A 104 -10.42 18.09 42.19
N LYS A 105 -11.28 19.04 41.84
CA LYS A 105 -12.71 19.05 42.18
C LYS A 105 -13.54 19.19 40.92
N GLN A 106 -13.27 18.32 39.95
CA GLN A 106 -13.86 18.39 38.63
C GLN A 106 -15.15 17.56 38.58
N PRO A 107 -16.34 18.17 38.42
CA PRO A 107 -17.55 17.42 38.13
C PRO A 107 -17.49 16.81 36.73
N LEU A 108 -18.01 15.60 36.57
CA LEU A 108 -18.08 14.92 35.27
C LEU A 108 -19.48 15.04 34.67
N THR A 109 -19.54 15.29 33.37
CA THR A 109 -20.75 15.25 32.55
C THR A 109 -20.76 13.99 31.68
N ALA A 110 -21.83 13.81 30.90
CA ALA A 110 -21.91 12.73 29.91
C ALA A 110 -20.94 12.91 28.72
N ALA A 111 -20.34 14.10 28.56
CA ALA A 111 -19.38 14.40 27.50
C ALA A 111 -17.93 14.42 28.02
N SER A 112 -17.70 14.11 29.29
CA SER A 112 -16.36 14.19 29.89
C SER A 112 -15.48 13.04 29.42
N HIS A 113 -14.27 13.36 28.97
CA HIS A 113 -13.21 12.41 28.64
C HIS A 113 -11.97 12.65 29.51
N LEU A 114 -11.22 11.58 29.73
CA LEU A 114 -9.84 11.61 30.23
C LEU A 114 -8.93 11.23 29.08
N SER A 115 -8.04 12.12 28.66
CA SER A 115 -7.04 11.85 27.62
C SER A 115 -5.64 12.15 28.10
N TYR A 116 -4.66 11.38 27.64
CA TYR A 116 -3.23 11.61 27.87
C TYR A 116 -2.40 10.84 26.85
N VAL A 117 -1.14 11.22 26.68
CA VAL A 117 -0.17 10.42 25.96
C VAL A 117 0.83 9.76 26.91
N VAL A 118 1.21 8.53 26.59
CA VAL A 118 2.19 7.76 27.36
C VAL A 118 3.34 7.28 26.46
N PHE A 119 4.56 7.36 26.99
CA PHE A 119 5.77 6.87 26.35
C PHE A 119 6.41 5.80 27.24
N PRO A 120 6.17 4.51 26.98
CA PRO A 120 6.90 3.42 27.60
C PRO A 120 8.33 3.40 27.05
N ALA A 121 9.36 3.52 27.90
CA ALA A 121 10.74 3.43 27.44
C ALA A 121 11.25 1.98 27.52
N ASP A 122 11.91 1.53 26.45
CA ASP A 122 12.66 0.26 26.43
C ASP A 122 14.13 0.53 26.08
N PRO A 123 15.00 0.72 27.10
CA PRO A 123 16.42 0.96 26.89
C PRO A 123 17.18 -0.29 26.44
N THR A 124 16.57 -1.48 26.49
CA THR A 124 17.21 -2.74 26.04
C THR A 124 17.03 -2.98 24.56
N GLY A 125 15.98 -2.40 23.96
CA GLY A 125 15.61 -2.63 22.55
C GLY A 125 15.07 -4.04 22.29
N GLU A 126 14.73 -4.80 23.34
CA GLU A 126 14.22 -6.17 23.24
C GLU A 126 12.69 -6.24 23.12
N ALA A 127 11.98 -5.10 23.14
CA ALA A 127 10.53 -4.97 23.04
C ALA A 127 9.76 -5.79 24.07
N ARG A 128 10.28 -5.86 25.31
CA ARG A 128 9.68 -6.64 26.42
C ARG A 128 8.41 -6.01 26.99
N GLY A 129 8.08 -4.76 26.64
CA GLY A 129 6.86 -4.07 27.09
C GLY A 129 6.79 -3.82 28.61
N LEU A 130 7.93 -3.74 29.30
CA LEU A 130 7.98 -3.65 30.77
C LEU A 130 7.33 -2.37 31.30
N ALA A 131 7.52 -1.25 30.59
CA ALA A 131 7.00 0.06 30.96
C ALA A 131 5.52 0.29 30.59
N GLN A 132 4.85 -0.69 29.97
CA GLN A 132 3.47 -0.53 29.48
C GLN A 132 2.40 -0.69 30.57
N TYR A 133 2.78 -1.18 31.75
CA TYR A 133 1.86 -1.45 32.86
C TYR A 133 1.58 -0.20 33.71
N VAL A 134 1.14 0.88 33.06
CA VAL A 134 0.89 2.19 33.67
C VAL A 134 -0.43 2.77 33.17
N ALA A 135 -1.17 3.47 34.03
CA ALA A 135 -2.40 4.18 33.65
C ALA A 135 -2.68 5.39 34.54
N VAL A 136 -3.37 6.38 33.99
CA VAL A 136 -3.97 7.46 34.80
C VAL A 136 -5.36 7.01 35.27
N ASP A 137 -5.60 7.11 36.58
CA ASP A 137 -6.86 6.73 37.22
C ASP A 137 -7.47 7.95 37.93
N LEU A 138 -8.79 7.92 38.16
CA LEU A 138 -9.52 8.99 38.83
C LEU A 138 -10.10 8.48 40.14
N LEU A 139 -9.73 9.10 41.26
CA LEU A 139 -10.39 8.91 42.54
C LEU A 139 -11.59 9.85 42.63
N PHE A 140 -12.77 9.31 42.89
CA PHE A 140 -13.99 10.10 43.07
C PHE A 140 -14.24 10.47 44.54
N THR A 141 -15.01 11.52 44.76
CA THR A 141 -15.36 12.01 46.12
C THR A 141 -16.14 11.00 46.97
N ASP A 142 -16.76 9.99 46.36
CA ASP A 142 -17.43 8.88 47.03
C ASP A 142 -16.49 7.70 47.38
N GLY A 143 -15.19 7.82 47.06
CA GLY A 143 -14.16 6.82 47.33
C GLY A 143 -14.01 5.74 46.26
N THR A 144 -14.85 5.74 45.21
CA THR A 144 -14.71 4.83 44.06
C THR A 144 -13.62 5.32 43.10
N ARG A 145 -13.14 4.44 42.21
CA ARG A 145 -12.12 4.76 41.19
C ARG A 145 -12.60 4.45 39.78
N LEU A 146 -12.12 5.17 38.78
CA LEU A 146 -12.46 4.93 37.37
C LEU A 146 -12.15 3.49 36.96
N SER A 147 -10.99 2.97 37.36
CA SER A 147 -10.58 1.57 37.12
C SER A 147 -11.55 0.52 37.67
N SER A 148 -12.41 0.87 38.64
CA SER A 148 -13.44 -0.02 39.20
C SER A 148 -14.80 0.08 38.51
N LEU A 149 -14.96 1.02 37.55
CA LEU A 149 -16.23 1.30 36.86
C LEU A 149 -16.31 0.69 35.45
N HIS A 150 -15.40 -0.22 35.10
CA HIS A 150 -15.33 -0.84 33.77
C HIS A 150 -15.16 0.16 32.61
N ALA A 151 -14.52 1.31 32.87
CA ALA A 151 -14.11 2.25 31.84
C ALA A 151 -13.17 1.56 30.83
N GLN A 152 -13.27 1.94 29.57
CA GLN A 152 -12.43 1.45 28.48
C GLN A 152 -11.86 2.63 27.70
N ASP A 153 -10.68 2.45 27.14
CA ASP A 153 -10.12 3.39 26.18
C ASP A 153 -10.77 3.26 24.79
N GLN A 154 -10.35 4.13 23.87
CA GLN A 154 -10.82 4.17 22.49
C GLN A 154 -10.52 2.90 21.67
N HIS A 155 -9.70 1.99 22.21
CA HIS A 155 -9.34 0.69 21.64
C HIS A 155 -10.01 -0.48 22.38
N ARG A 156 -11.00 -0.20 23.23
CA ARG A 156 -11.79 -1.16 24.02
C ARG A 156 -10.97 -1.91 25.08
N VAL A 157 -9.80 -1.40 25.45
CA VAL A 157 -9.00 -1.93 26.55
C VAL A 157 -9.47 -1.32 27.88
N PRO A 158 -9.69 -2.12 28.94
CA PRO A 158 -10.02 -1.56 30.25
C PRO A 158 -8.99 -0.51 30.71
N ALA A 159 -9.48 0.60 31.28
CA ALA A 159 -8.65 1.73 31.74
C ALA A 159 -7.98 1.42 33.09
N SER A 160 -7.13 0.39 33.13
CA SER A 160 -6.30 0.04 34.28
C SER A 160 -4.88 -0.32 33.85
N ALA A 161 -3.89 -0.06 34.72
CA ALA A 161 -2.48 -0.28 34.42
C ALA A 161 -2.18 -1.72 34.00
N SER A 162 -2.77 -2.73 34.67
CA SER A 162 -2.60 -4.13 34.30
C SER A 162 -3.19 -4.48 32.94
N ALA A 163 -4.35 -3.91 32.60
CA ALA A 163 -5.01 -4.18 31.32
C ALA A 163 -4.26 -3.54 30.16
N GLN A 164 -3.79 -2.30 30.33
CA GLN A 164 -2.98 -1.59 29.34
C GLN A 164 -1.70 -2.35 29.00
N GLY A 165 -0.94 -2.79 30.01
CA GLY A 165 0.26 -3.59 29.79
C GLY A 165 0.00 -4.98 29.17
N ALA A 166 -1.13 -5.62 29.51
CA ALA A 166 -1.49 -6.92 28.96
C ALA A 166 -2.03 -6.87 27.52
N ALA A 167 -2.54 -5.72 27.07
CA ALA A 167 -3.19 -5.57 25.77
C ALA A 167 -2.21 -5.62 24.58
N ARG A 168 -0.91 -5.36 24.80
CA ARG A 168 0.12 -5.28 23.74
C ARG A 168 -0.24 -4.28 22.63
N MET A 169 -0.85 -3.15 22.99
CA MET A 169 -1.22 -2.06 22.06
C MET A 169 -0.26 -0.88 22.14
N LEU A 170 0.32 -0.62 23.31
CA LEU A 170 1.32 0.44 23.45
C LEU A 170 2.61 0.04 22.76
N HIS A 171 3.17 0.93 21.96
CA HIS A 171 4.47 0.79 21.32
C HIS A 171 5.55 1.38 22.23
N ASP A 172 6.60 0.59 22.49
CA ASP A 172 7.75 1.07 23.24
C ASP A 172 8.50 2.13 22.42
N ASN A 173 9.19 3.04 23.12
CA ASN A 173 10.04 4.07 22.51
C ASN A 173 9.28 5.04 21.56
N GLN A 174 7.96 5.13 21.75
CA GLN A 174 7.04 5.99 21.03
C GLN A 174 5.99 6.59 21.98
N TRP A 175 5.44 7.74 21.62
CA TRP A 175 4.25 8.28 22.26
C TRP A 175 3.02 7.47 21.82
N ASN A 176 2.12 7.20 22.75
CA ASN A 176 0.87 6.47 22.54
C ASN A 176 -0.29 7.29 23.11
N ALA A 177 -1.33 7.54 22.32
CA ALA A 177 -2.50 8.28 22.77
C ALA A 177 -3.53 7.37 23.42
N LEU A 178 -4.05 7.79 24.57
CA LEU A 178 -5.15 7.13 25.27
C LEU A 178 -6.27 8.14 25.53
N ASP A 179 -7.48 7.77 25.17
CA ASP A 179 -8.70 8.54 25.40
C ASP A 179 -9.78 7.64 26.00
N ILE A 180 -10.31 8.05 27.15
CA ILE A 180 -11.28 7.30 27.93
C ILE A 180 -12.56 8.14 28.05
N ASP A 181 -13.68 7.63 27.53
CA ASP A 181 -15.02 8.19 27.76
C ASP A 181 -15.44 7.93 29.21
N VAL A 182 -14.97 8.79 30.12
CA VAL A 182 -15.31 8.70 31.54
C VAL A 182 -16.77 9.06 31.79
N GLY A 183 -17.37 9.87 30.92
CA GLY A 183 -18.78 10.24 30.98
C GLY A 183 -19.71 9.04 30.89
N ALA A 184 -19.39 8.07 30.03
CA ALA A 184 -20.18 6.85 29.84
C ALA A 184 -20.37 6.01 31.12
N VAL A 185 -19.41 6.06 32.07
CA VAL A 185 -19.44 5.24 33.29
C VAL A 185 -19.52 6.06 34.59
N ALA A 186 -19.20 7.35 34.54
CA ALA A 186 -19.01 8.19 35.72
C ALA A 186 -19.71 9.57 35.66
N ALA A 187 -20.58 9.82 34.67
CA ALA A 187 -21.36 11.06 34.62
C ALA A 187 -22.09 11.36 35.95
N GLY A 188 -21.97 12.59 36.43
CA GLY A 188 -22.52 13.04 37.71
C GLY A 188 -21.63 12.78 38.94
N LYS A 189 -20.53 12.02 38.80
CA LYS A 189 -19.49 11.94 39.84
C LYS A 189 -18.62 13.20 39.85
N THR A 190 -17.87 13.39 40.92
CA THR A 190 -16.87 14.46 41.04
C THR A 190 -15.52 13.84 41.33
N VAL A 191 -14.51 14.17 40.52
CA VAL A 191 -13.12 13.77 40.74
C VAL A 191 -12.59 14.49 41.97
N ALA A 192 -11.98 13.73 42.87
CA ALA A 192 -11.28 14.19 44.08
C ALA A 192 -9.75 14.22 43.87
N ALA A 193 -9.21 13.27 43.10
CA ALA A 193 -7.81 13.23 42.74
C ALA A 193 -7.58 12.52 41.39
N ILE A 194 -6.52 12.93 40.70
CA ILE A 194 -5.96 12.23 39.55
C ILE A 194 -4.75 11.46 40.05
N GLU A 195 -4.74 10.14 39.83
CA GLU A 195 -3.72 9.21 40.30
C GLU A 195 -2.95 8.63 39.11
N LEU A 196 -1.64 8.41 39.29
CA LEU A 196 -0.86 7.54 38.43
C LEU A 196 -0.75 6.16 39.07
N VAL A 197 -1.01 5.12 38.28
CA VAL A 197 -1.06 3.73 38.74
C VAL A 197 -0.09 2.88 37.94
N GLU A 198 0.64 2.01 38.64
CA GLU A 198 1.53 1.02 38.04
C GLU A 198 1.21 -0.35 38.64
N ALA A 199 1.19 -1.35 37.76
CA ALA A 199 0.79 -2.71 38.13
C ALA A 199 1.51 -3.75 37.26
N ALA A 200 2.83 -3.60 37.07
CA ALA A 200 3.60 -4.56 36.32
C ALA A 200 3.69 -5.90 37.08
N PRO A 201 3.80 -7.04 36.36
CA PRO A 201 3.89 -8.35 37.01
C PRO A 201 5.13 -8.49 37.90
N LYS A 202 5.02 -9.34 38.93
CA LYS A 202 6.18 -9.72 39.77
C LYS A 202 7.28 -10.31 38.89
N GLY A 203 8.51 -9.83 39.09
CA GLY A 203 9.68 -10.25 38.32
C GLY A 203 10.02 -9.32 37.15
N THR A 204 9.20 -8.29 36.89
CA THR A 204 9.56 -7.21 35.97
C THR A 204 10.79 -6.46 36.47
N ASP A 205 11.79 -6.30 35.60
CA ASP A 205 13.01 -5.51 35.87
C ASP A 205 12.67 -4.03 36.11
N ALA A 206 13.66 -3.23 36.53
CA ALA A 206 13.47 -1.78 36.65
C ALA A 206 13.13 -1.17 35.27
N PHE A 207 12.21 -0.22 35.25
CA PHE A 207 11.76 0.44 34.02
C PHE A 207 11.38 1.90 34.28
N HIS A 208 11.26 2.66 33.20
CA HIS A 208 10.78 4.03 33.26
C HIS A 208 9.97 4.38 32.01
N GLY A 209 9.33 5.54 32.05
CA GLY A 209 8.63 6.10 30.90
C GLY A 209 8.11 7.48 31.22
N TYR A 210 7.25 7.99 30.34
CA TYR A 210 6.81 9.38 30.39
C TYR A 210 5.31 9.51 30.13
N ILE A 211 4.71 10.57 30.65
CA ILE A 211 3.32 10.98 30.40
C ILE A 211 3.32 12.46 30.05
N ASP A 212 2.49 12.84 29.09
CA ASP A 212 2.26 14.23 28.71
C ASP A 212 0.79 14.46 28.29
N ASP A 213 0.42 15.72 28.09
CA ASP A 213 -0.87 16.18 27.57
C ASP A 213 -2.09 15.61 28.31
N LEU A 214 -2.02 15.61 29.65
CA LEU A 214 -3.08 15.09 30.50
C LEU A 214 -4.26 16.08 30.53
N ARG A 215 -5.42 15.66 30.02
CA ARG A 215 -6.65 16.45 29.95
C ARG A 215 -7.82 15.70 30.57
N LEU A 216 -8.66 16.41 31.31
CA LEU A 216 -9.92 15.92 31.85
C LEU A 216 -10.99 17.01 31.66
N GLY A 217 -11.93 16.78 30.75
CA GLY A 217 -12.95 17.77 30.44
C GLY A 217 -13.93 17.28 29.38
N ASP A 218 -14.91 18.12 29.07
CA ASP A 218 -15.93 17.78 28.07
C ASP A 218 -15.37 17.90 26.65
N VAL A 219 -15.59 16.86 25.85
CA VAL A 219 -15.28 16.84 24.41
C VAL A 219 -16.54 17.20 23.64
N ALA A 220 -16.40 18.08 22.66
CA ALA A 220 -17.54 18.50 21.83
C ALA A 220 -18.03 17.32 20.97
N ALA A 221 -19.33 17.05 21.03
CA ALA A 221 -19.95 16.12 20.12
C ALA A 221 -19.89 16.65 18.67
N THR A 222 -19.44 15.83 17.73
CA THR A 222 -19.50 16.13 16.29
C THR A 222 -20.95 15.96 15.79
N ALA A 223 -21.76 17.02 15.92
CA ALA A 223 -23.06 17.09 15.26
C ALA A 223 -22.84 17.26 13.75
N ASP A 224 -23.45 16.39 12.92
CA ASP A 224 -23.38 16.38 11.45
C ASP A 224 -22.06 15.90 10.80
N ALA A 225 -21.60 14.70 11.16
CA ALA A 225 -20.43 14.07 10.51
C ALA A 225 -20.81 13.30 9.23
N SER A 226 -20.16 13.66 8.11
CA SER A 226 -20.14 12.86 6.86
C SER A 226 -18.89 11.98 6.80
N PRO A 227 -18.83 10.91 5.97
CA PRO A 227 -17.64 10.07 5.85
C PRO A 227 -16.31 10.86 5.73
N ASN A 228 -16.29 11.87 4.87
CA ASN A 228 -15.11 12.72 4.67
C ASN A 228 -14.68 13.51 5.91
N THR A 229 -15.59 13.82 6.85
CA THR A 229 -15.22 14.51 8.11
C THR A 229 -14.44 13.64 9.09
N TYR A 230 -14.46 12.32 8.91
CA TYR A 230 -13.68 11.38 9.71
C TYR A 230 -12.30 11.07 9.10
N VAL A 231 -12.01 11.52 7.89
CA VAL A 231 -10.70 11.33 7.29
C VAL A 231 -9.68 12.22 8.00
N ASP A 232 -8.61 11.61 8.52
CA ASP A 232 -7.42 12.33 8.97
C ASP A 232 -6.25 11.98 8.03
N THR A 233 -5.86 12.95 7.20
CA THR A 233 -4.79 12.73 6.22
C THR A 233 -3.41 12.71 6.86
N ARG A 234 -3.27 13.09 8.15
CA ARG A 234 -2.01 12.99 8.91
C ARG A 234 -1.75 11.58 9.42
N ARG A 235 -2.72 10.66 9.35
CA ARG A 235 -2.53 9.27 9.75
C ARG A 235 -1.36 8.65 9.00
N GLY A 236 -0.34 8.24 9.75
CA GLY A 236 0.93 7.67 9.33
C GLY A 236 2.09 8.64 9.13
N SER A 237 1.93 9.91 9.50
CA SER A 237 2.95 10.96 9.37
C SER A 237 3.88 11.13 10.58
N ASN A 238 3.62 10.44 11.68
CA ASN A 238 4.53 10.35 12.81
C ASN A 238 5.54 9.24 12.58
N ALA A 239 6.35 9.43 11.53
CA ALA A 239 7.24 8.45 10.94
C ALA A 239 8.53 9.12 10.41
N ASN A 240 9.58 8.33 10.19
CA ASN A 240 10.82 8.73 9.55
C ASN A 240 11.53 7.53 8.91
N ALA A 241 12.72 7.76 8.35
CA ALA A 241 13.53 6.73 7.68
C ALA A 241 14.00 5.57 8.58
N HIS A 242 13.88 5.68 9.90
CA HIS A 242 14.34 4.68 10.87
C HIS A 242 13.20 3.89 11.50
N PHE A 243 11.98 4.44 11.50
CA PHE A 243 10.80 3.77 12.02
C PHE A 243 9.55 4.37 11.39
N SER A 244 8.72 3.50 10.81
CA SER A 244 7.48 3.85 10.16
C SER A 244 6.27 3.62 11.05
N ARG A 245 5.31 4.53 10.90
CA ARG A 245 3.91 4.36 11.34
C ARG A 245 2.95 4.56 10.17
N GLY A 246 3.45 4.43 8.94
CA GLY A 246 2.74 4.60 7.68
C GLY A 246 3.55 5.34 6.61
N ASN A 247 4.60 6.07 6.99
CA ASN A 247 5.40 6.96 6.13
C ASN A 247 4.56 7.86 5.19
N ASN A 248 3.44 8.33 5.73
CA ASN A 248 2.42 9.10 5.03
C ASN A 248 2.61 10.61 5.20
N PHE A 249 2.06 11.39 4.27
CA PHE A 249 1.94 12.84 4.39
C PHE A 249 0.49 13.32 4.14
N PRO A 250 0.08 14.46 4.71
CA PRO A 250 -1.29 14.97 4.61
C PRO A 250 -1.57 15.65 3.26
N ALA A 251 -1.81 14.85 2.23
CA ALA A 251 -2.24 15.35 0.94
C ALA A 251 -3.72 15.78 0.94
N VAL A 252 -4.03 16.85 0.22
CA VAL A 252 -5.37 17.09 -0.35
C VAL A 252 -5.32 16.77 -1.83
N ALA A 253 -6.24 15.92 -2.27
CA ALA A 253 -6.34 15.44 -3.64
C ALA A 253 -7.79 15.08 -3.97
N LEU A 254 -8.10 14.84 -5.24
CA LEU A 254 -9.27 14.03 -5.60
C LEU A 254 -8.89 12.55 -5.59
N PRO A 255 -9.86 11.61 -5.51
CA PRO A 255 -9.57 10.19 -5.69
C PRO A 255 -8.80 9.94 -6.99
N HIS A 256 -7.66 9.25 -6.91
CA HIS A 256 -6.73 9.00 -8.03
C HIS A 256 -6.24 10.27 -8.77
N GLY A 257 -6.32 11.44 -8.13
CA GLY A 257 -6.10 12.73 -8.78
C GLY A 257 -4.68 12.95 -9.31
N PHE A 258 -4.53 13.86 -10.27
CA PHE A 258 -3.28 14.14 -10.96
C PHE A 258 -2.22 14.77 -10.06
N ASN A 259 -2.61 15.76 -9.25
CA ASN A 259 -1.72 16.46 -8.32
C ASN A 259 -2.08 16.17 -6.86
N PHE A 260 -1.06 16.12 -6.00
CA PHE A 260 -1.25 16.30 -4.56
C PHE A 260 -0.83 17.69 -4.12
N TRP A 261 -1.61 18.27 -3.21
CA TRP A 261 -1.23 19.50 -2.51
C TRP A 261 -1.08 19.20 -1.02
N THR A 262 0.06 19.57 -0.43
CA THR A 262 0.39 19.16 0.94
C THR A 262 1.17 20.25 1.68
N PRO A 263 0.97 20.44 3.00
CA PRO A 263 1.94 21.17 3.79
C PRO A 263 3.25 20.36 3.84
N THR A 264 4.36 21.07 4.02
CA THR A 264 5.67 20.44 4.20
C THR A 264 6.34 21.02 5.43
N THR A 265 6.78 20.17 6.36
CA THR A 265 7.61 20.57 7.49
C THR A 265 9.10 20.53 7.15
N GLN A 266 9.47 19.81 6.07
CA GLN A 266 10.83 19.72 5.53
C GLN A 266 10.81 19.80 4.00
N ALA A 267 10.67 21.01 3.45
CA ALA A 267 10.43 21.24 2.03
C ALA A 267 11.60 20.83 1.09
N GLY A 268 12.72 20.33 1.61
CA GLY A 268 13.85 19.79 0.84
C GLY A 268 14.02 18.28 0.88
N SER A 269 13.26 17.61 1.75
CA SER A 269 13.39 16.18 2.06
C SER A 269 12.45 15.33 1.19
N ASP A 270 12.61 14.00 1.25
CA ASP A 270 11.57 13.04 0.83
C ASP A 270 10.62 12.69 2.00
N TRP A 271 11.03 12.93 3.26
CA TRP A 271 10.07 13.02 4.38
C TRP A 271 9.51 14.43 4.45
N ILE A 272 8.62 14.75 3.52
CA ILE A 272 8.15 16.13 3.30
C ILE A 272 7.34 16.69 4.47
N TYR A 273 6.67 15.83 5.23
CA TYR A 273 5.95 16.16 6.44
C TYR A 273 6.26 15.13 7.53
N GLN A 274 6.61 15.60 8.72
CA GLN A 274 6.81 14.79 9.92
C GLN A 274 6.01 15.42 11.06
N TYR A 275 5.19 14.61 11.74
CA TYR A 275 4.27 15.09 12.78
C TYR A 275 4.99 15.78 13.95
N GLN A 276 6.10 15.20 14.44
CA GLN A 276 6.74 15.70 15.66
C GLN A 276 8.27 15.77 15.63
N ASP A 277 8.96 14.78 15.03
CA ASP A 277 10.44 14.65 15.05
C ASP A 277 11.20 15.97 14.78
N ARG A 278 10.66 16.81 13.89
CA ARG A 278 11.29 18.05 13.43
C ARG A 278 10.73 19.33 14.03
N ASN A 279 10.00 19.23 15.14
CA ASN A 279 9.48 20.40 15.82
C ASN A 279 10.60 21.39 16.22
N GLY A 280 10.23 22.66 16.40
CA GLY A 280 11.12 23.73 16.82
C GLY A 280 11.64 23.56 18.26
N PRO A 281 12.49 24.48 18.74
CA PRO A 281 12.94 24.50 20.14
C PRO A 281 11.80 24.62 21.17
N ASP A 282 10.67 25.18 20.75
CA ASP A 282 9.40 25.29 21.48
C ASP A 282 8.52 24.03 21.38
N ASN A 283 9.02 22.98 20.72
CA ASN A 283 8.29 21.76 20.39
C ASN A 283 7.03 21.97 19.53
N HIS A 284 6.92 23.09 18.83
CA HIS A 284 5.86 23.29 17.84
C HIS A 284 6.32 22.84 16.44
N PRO A 285 5.48 22.15 15.65
CA PRO A 285 5.75 21.90 14.24
C PRO A 285 5.86 23.22 13.46
N ARG A 286 6.58 23.17 12.33
CA ARG A 286 6.82 24.35 11.47
C ARG A 286 6.64 24.00 10.00
N ILE A 287 5.74 24.71 9.32
CA ILE A 287 5.56 24.57 7.87
C ILE A 287 6.59 25.44 7.15
N GLN A 288 7.32 24.85 6.21
CA GLN A 288 8.31 25.53 5.36
C GLN A 288 7.75 25.89 3.98
N ALA A 289 6.71 25.17 3.52
CA ALA A 289 5.96 25.45 2.30
C ALA A 289 4.64 24.66 2.26
N PHE A 290 3.66 25.19 1.54
CA PHE A 290 2.60 24.43 0.87
C PHE A 290 3.12 24.01 -0.50
N ALA A 291 3.09 22.72 -0.81
CA ALA A 291 3.76 22.18 -1.98
C ALA A 291 2.80 21.39 -2.89
N LEU A 292 3.06 21.51 -4.19
CA LEU A 292 2.68 20.51 -5.18
C LEU A 292 3.62 19.31 -5.04
N SER A 293 3.05 18.10 -5.01
CA SER A 293 3.76 16.83 -4.89
C SER A 293 3.13 15.75 -5.78
N HIS A 294 3.94 14.76 -6.15
CA HIS A 294 3.49 13.50 -6.75
C HIS A 294 4.14 12.29 -6.07
N GLU A 295 4.66 12.48 -4.85
CA GLU A 295 5.43 11.48 -4.11
C GLU A 295 4.53 10.30 -3.71
N PRO A 296 4.82 9.06 -4.18
CA PRO A 296 4.06 7.88 -3.77
C PRO A 296 4.56 7.28 -2.44
N SER A 297 5.83 7.48 -2.11
CA SER A 297 6.48 7.10 -0.86
C SER A 297 7.77 7.92 -0.70
N PRO A 298 8.28 8.13 0.53
CA PRO A 298 9.54 8.82 0.74
C PRO A 298 10.74 8.06 0.12
N TRP A 299 10.64 6.74 -0.05
CA TRP A 299 11.68 5.91 -0.68
C TRP A 299 11.79 6.16 -2.18
N MET A 300 10.65 6.42 -2.84
CA MET A 300 10.59 6.84 -4.23
C MET A 300 11.06 8.27 -4.42
N GLY A 301 10.72 9.13 -3.46
CA GLY A 301 10.94 10.56 -3.49
C GLY A 301 10.06 11.30 -4.50
N ASP A 302 10.00 12.62 -4.34
CA ASP A 302 9.11 13.47 -5.12
C ASP A 302 9.61 13.87 -6.53
N ARG A 303 8.66 14.31 -7.37
CA ARG A 303 8.89 14.88 -8.70
C ARG A 303 7.99 16.08 -8.98
N GLN A 304 8.44 16.93 -9.88
CA GLN A 304 7.68 18.02 -10.50
C GLN A 304 7.03 18.95 -9.45
N THR A 305 7.80 19.31 -8.42
CA THR A 305 7.30 20.07 -7.27
C THR A 305 7.17 21.57 -7.56
N PHE A 306 6.38 22.27 -6.74
CA PHE A 306 6.32 23.73 -6.66
C PHE A 306 5.91 24.15 -5.25
N GLN A 307 6.50 25.22 -4.69
CA GLN A 307 6.33 25.59 -3.28
C GLN A 307 5.81 27.01 -3.12
N ILE A 308 4.87 27.19 -2.19
CA ILE A 308 4.27 28.48 -1.82
C ILE A 308 4.32 28.65 -0.31
N MET A 309 4.66 29.85 0.18
CA MET A 309 4.63 30.15 1.62
C MET A 309 4.15 31.58 1.89
N PRO A 310 3.18 31.81 2.80
CA PRO A 310 2.83 33.16 3.21
C PRO A 310 3.91 33.79 4.08
N ALA A 311 4.14 35.09 3.90
CA ALA A 311 5.04 35.90 4.71
C ALA A 311 4.41 37.26 5.03
N ALA A 312 4.90 37.90 6.09
CA ALA A 312 4.44 39.21 6.54
C ALA A 312 5.63 40.06 7.06
N VAL A 313 6.65 40.27 6.21
CA VAL A 313 7.79 41.12 6.56
C VAL A 313 7.42 42.60 6.45
N ALA A 314 7.92 43.42 7.37
CA ALA A 314 7.56 44.83 7.49
C ALA A 314 8.00 45.69 6.28
N SER A 315 9.15 45.37 5.67
CA SER A 315 9.68 46.06 4.48
C SER A 315 10.59 45.13 3.67
N GLY A 316 10.74 45.41 2.37
CA GLY A 316 11.61 44.65 1.48
C GLY A 316 11.09 43.24 1.16
N ALA A 317 11.97 42.43 0.59
CA ALA A 317 11.66 41.06 0.17
C ALA A 317 11.63 40.09 1.38
N PRO A 318 10.70 39.12 1.40
CA PRO A 318 10.69 38.06 2.41
C PRO A 318 11.89 37.09 2.25
N PRO A 319 12.30 36.37 3.32
CA PRO A 319 13.41 35.43 3.23
C PRO A 319 13.06 34.20 2.37
N LEU A 320 14.03 33.75 1.55
CA LEU A 320 13.95 32.48 0.82
C LEU A 320 14.43 31.28 1.67
N ASP A 321 15.28 31.51 2.67
CA ASP A 321 15.73 30.47 3.58
C ASP A 321 14.55 29.77 4.25
N ARG A 322 14.53 28.43 4.18
CA ARG A 322 13.39 27.60 4.63
C ARG A 322 13.16 27.70 6.13
N GLY A 323 14.22 27.79 6.93
CA GLY A 323 14.12 27.96 8.37
C GLY A 323 13.56 29.34 8.72
N ALA A 324 14.12 30.39 8.12
CA ALA A 324 13.74 31.77 8.37
C ALA A 324 12.31 32.12 7.92
N ARG A 325 11.79 31.48 6.86
CA ARG A 325 10.41 31.69 6.39
C ARG A 325 9.37 30.78 7.03
N SER A 326 9.81 29.76 7.79
CA SER A 326 8.89 28.79 8.37
C SER A 326 7.96 29.42 9.40
N LEU A 327 6.73 28.93 9.49
CA LEU A 327 5.74 29.38 10.47
C LEU A 327 5.37 28.23 11.40
N SER A 328 5.43 28.47 12.72
CA SER A 328 5.02 27.50 13.73
C SER A 328 3.51 27.48 13.93
N PHE A 329 3.00 26.32 14.34
CA PHE A 329 1.59 26.08 14.65
C PHE A 329 1.48 24.95 15.68
N THR A 330 0.26 24.68 16.15
CA THR A 330 -0.07 23.47 16.92
C THR A 330 -1.12 22.65 16.16
N HIS A 331 -1.12 21.33 16.35
CA HIS A 331 -2.10 20.46 15.69
C HIS A 331 -3.56 20.74 16.10
N ASP A 332 -3.79 21.37 17.26
CA ASP A 332 -5.11 21.88 17.68
C ASP A 332 -5.65 22.98 16.73
N HIS A 333 -4.77 23.66 16.00
CA HIS A 333 -5.11 24.67 14.99
C HIS A 333 -4.94 24.17 13.55
N GLU A 334 -4.83 22.85 13.37
CA GLU A 334 -4.68 22.19 12.08
C GLU A 334 -5.90 21.32 11.79
N THR A 335 -6.41 21.40 10.56
CA THR A 335 -7.43 20.52 10.02
C THR A 335 -6.90 19.89 8.74
N ALA A 336 -6.83 18.57 8.70
CA ALA A 336 -6.24 17.82 7.60
C ALA A 336 -7.22 16.72 7.14
N ARG A 337 -8.01 17.02 6.11
CA ARG A 337 -8.97 16.12 5.47
C ARG A 337 -8.65 15.98 3.99
N ALA A 338 -9.30 15.04 3.30
CA ALA A 338 -9.06 14.82 1.88
C ALA A 338 -9.47 16.02 0.99
N ASP A 339 -10.51 16.76 1.38
CA ASP A 339 -11.04 17.93 0.66
C ASP A 339 -10.39 19.27 1.05
N LEU A 340 -9.79 19.34 2.23
CA LEU A 340 -9.34 20.57 2.86
C LEU A 340 -8.15 20.32 3.78
N TYR A 341 -7.11 21.10 3.56
CA TYR A 341 -6.10 21.36 4.58
C TYR A 341 -6.23 22.81 5.02
N GLN A 342 -6.23 23.05 6.33
CA GLN A 342 -6.30 24.37 6.92
C GLN A 342 -5.44 24.44 8.18
N VAL A 343 -4.69 25.52 8.34
CA VAL A 343 -3.86 25.77 9.53
C VAL A 343 -3.92 27.23 9.93
N THR A 344 -3.91 27.51 11.23
CA THR A 344 -3.62 28.83 11.78
C THR A 344 -2.30 28.79 12.53
N PHE A 345 -1.37 29.64 12.10
CA PHE A 345 -0.03 29.75 12.66
C PHE A 345 -0.03 30.58 13.95
N ASP A 346 1.02 30.43 14.77
CA ASP A 346 1.17 31.12 16.06
C ASP A 346 1.21 32.65 15.92
N ASN A 347 1.62 33.15 14.75
CA ASN A 347 1.60 34.58 14.43
C ASN A 347 0.21 35.09 13.96
N GLY A 348 -0.80 34.22 13.94
CA GLY A 348 -2.17 34.49 13.55
C GLY A 348 -2.45 34.45 12.04
N ILE A 349 -1.46 34.24 11.18
CA ILE A 349 -1.72 33.98 9.76
C ILE A 349 -2.47 32.65 9.63
N SER A 350 -3.46 32.57 8.75
CA SER A 350 -4.12 31.31 8.40
C SER A 350 -3.94 30.99 6.92
N ALA A 351 -3.79 29.70 6.60
CA ALA A 351 -3.70 29.20 5.25
C ALA A 351 -4.66 28.02 5.06
N ALA A 352 -5.31 27.94 3.91
CA ALA A 352 -6.17 26.82 3.53
C ALA A 352 -5.99 26.45 2.06
N MET A 353 -6.11 25.17 1.72
CA MET A 353 -6.06 24.67 0.34
C MET A 353 -7.12 23.60 0.08
N THR A 354 -7.68 23.64 -1.12
CA THR A 354 -8.66 22.66 -1.60
C THR A 354 -8.38 22.28 -3.06
N PRO A 355 -8.47 20.98 -3.41
CA PRO A 355 -8.01 20.48 -4.69
C PRO A 355 -9.13 20.38 -5.74
N THR A 356 -8.70 20.40 -6.99
CA THR A 356 -9.32 19.66 -8.11
C THR A 356 -8.27 18.66 -8.60
N SER A 357 -8.39 18.08 -9.80
CA SER A 357 -7.40 17.09 -10.23
C SER A 357 -6.11 17.76 -10.70
N HIS A 358 -6.22 18.69 -11.65
CA HIS A 358 -5.08 19.41 -12.23
C HIS A 358 -4.83 20.79 -11.59
N ALA A 359 -5.74 21.24 -10.72
CA ALA A 359 -5.70 22.58 -10.12
C ALA A 359 -5.99 22.57 -8.61
N ALA A 360 -5.72 23.68 -7.94
CA ALA A 360 -6.13 23.94 -6.57
C ALA A 360 -6.46 25.41 -6.35
N MET A 361 -7.22 25.67 -5.28
CA MET A 361 -7.42 27.01 -4.74
C MET A 361 -6.79 27.09 -3.34
N MET A 362 -5.97 28.12 -3.12
CA MET A 362 -5.34 28.40 -1.83
C MET A 362 -5.81 29.76 -1.32
N ARG A 363 -6.13 29.84 -0.02
CA ARG A 363 -6.61 31.05 0.64
C ARG A 363 -5.71 31.37 1.82
N PHE A 364 -5.12 32.57 1.82
CA PHE A 364 -4.24 33.05 2.88
C PHE A 364 -4.88 34.26 3.57
N THR A 365 -5.02 34.21 4.90
CA THR A 365 -5.57 35.30 5.72
C THR A 365 -4.48 35.88 6.60
N PHE A 366 -4.12 37.13 6.37
CA PHE A 366 -3.02 37.83 7.05
C PHE A 366 -3.51 38.68 8.24
N LYS A 367 -2.57 39.20 9.04
CA LYS A 367 -2.87 40.15 10.13
C LYS A 367 -2.42 41.58 9.81
N GLY A 368 -1.34 41.74 9.04
CA GLY A 368 -0.80 43.04 8.64
C GLY A 368 -1.53 43.69 7.45
N ASP A 369 -1.18 44.94 7.18
CA ASP A 369 -1.67 45.71 6.01
C ASP A 369 -0.82 45.48 4.75
N ARG A 370 0.34 44.85 4.92
CA ARG A 370 1.24 44.40 3.86
C ARG A 370 1.44 42.89 4.03
N SER A 371 1.23 42.13 2.97
CA SER A 371 1.39 40.68 2.96
C SER A 371 2.23 40.23 1.77
N GLN A 372 2.84 39.05 1.87
CA GLN A 372 3.60 38.48 0.76
C GLN A 372 3.31 36.99 0.60
N LEU A 373 3.48 36.50 -0.63
CA LEU A 373 3.60 35.09 -0.94
C LEU A 373 4.99 34.84 -1.54
N VAL A 374 5.70 33.87 -0.97
CA VAL A 374 7.00 33.37 -1.44
C VAL A 374 6.76 32.17 -2.33
N PHE A 375 7.43 32.14 -3.48
CA PHE A 375 7.44 31.03 -4.42
C PHE A 375 8.84 30.43 -4.46
N ASP A 376 8.92 29.11 -4.39
CA ASP A 376 10.16 28.34 -4.38
C ASP A 376 9.92 26.98 -5.07
N ASN A 377 10.95 26.15 -5.07
CA ASN A 377 10.87 24.76 -5.48
C ASN A 377 11.74 23.89 -4.56
N ARG A 378 11.67 22.55 -4.70
CA ARG A 378 12.48 21.62 -3.88
C ARG A 378 13.98 21.85 -4.09
N ASN A 379 14.39 22.10 -5.33
CA ASN A 379 15.76 22.47 -5.72
C ASN A 379 15.70 23.46 -6.91
N ASP A 380 16.85 23.87 -7.45
CA ASP A 380 16.93 24.90 -8.52
C ASP A 380 16.48 24.43 -9.92
N LYS A 381 15.97 23.20 -10.05
CA LYS A 381 15.53 22.64 -11.34
C LYS A 381 14.14 23.15 -11.71
N GLY A 382 14.08 24.33 -12.30
CA GLY A 382 12.84 24.90 -12.82
C GLY A 382 13.04 26.33 -13.31
N GLY A 383 11.92 27.02 -13.53
CA GLY A 383 11.92 28.44 -13.83
C GLY A 383 10.59 29.07 -13.48
N ILE A 384 10.64 30.29 -12.92
CA ILE A 384 9.47 31.13 -12.67
C ILE A 384 9.48 32.31 -13.64
N GLU A 385 8.29 32.77 -14.04
CA GLU A 385 8.03 34.04 -14.71
C GLU A 385 6.93 34.81 -13.95
N LEU A 386 7.20 36.09 -13.66
CA LEU A 386 6.29 36.97 -12.91
C LEU A 386 5.58 37.92 -13.87
N ASP A 387 4.25 37.93 -13.86
CA ASP A 387 3.42 38.91 -14.55
C ASP A 387 2.58 39.67 -13.53
N ALA A 388 3.23 40.59 -12.83
CA ALA A 388 2.62 41.42 -11.79
C ALA A 388 1.51 42.32 -12.35
N GLN A 389 1.60 42.73 -13.63
CA GLN A 389 0.61 43.59 -14.27
C GLN A 389 -0.75 42.90 -14.40
N HIS A 390 -0.76 41.61 -14.72
CA HIS A 390 -1.98 40.81 -14.82
C HIS A 390 -2.26 39.97 -13.57
N GLY A 391 -1.49 40.16 -12.49
CA GLY A 391 -1.67 39.41 -11.24
C GLY A 391 -1.53 37.91 -11.44
N SER A 392 -0.50 37.47 -12.17
CA SER A 392 -0.26 36.05 -12.44
C SER A 392 1.21 35.66 -12.37
N ILE A 393 1.45 34.39 -12.11
CA ILE A 393 2.77 33.75 -12.09
C ILE A 393 2.69 32.46 -12.90
N SER A 394 3.76 32.16 -13.63
CA SER A 394 3.85 30.92 -14.39
C SER A 394 5.26 30.35 -14.34
N GLY A 395 5.42 29.13 -14.83
CA GLY A 395 6.74 28.53 -14.87
C GLY A 395 6.71 27.04 -15.13
N TYR A 396 7.82 26.41 -14.79
CA TYR A 396 8.00 24.96 -14.91
C TYR A 396 8.88 24.39 -13.80
N SER A 397 8.77 23.08 -13.59
CA SER A 397 9.58 22.27 -12.67
C SER A 397 10.14 21.04 -13.40
N ASP A 398 11.44 20.81 -13.23
CA ASP A 398 12.15 19.60 -13.68
C ASP A 398 12.69 18.82 -12.48
N VAL A 399 12.09 19.01 -11.30
CA VAL A 399 12.41 18.19 -10.12
C VAL A 399 12.05 16.74 -10.45
N ALA A 400 12.98 15.85 -10.18
CA ALA A 400 12.81 14.42 -10.35
C ALA A 400 13.77 13.75 -9.36
N SER A 401 13.25 12.81 -8.57
CA SER A 401 14.08 11.89 -7.79
C SER A 401 14.86 10.97 -8.74
N HIS A 402 15.82 10.22 -8.20
CA HIS A 402 16.58 9.25 -8.99
C HIS A 402 15.71 8.09 -9.51
N LEU A 403 14.57 7.83 -8.87
CA LEU A 403 13.59 6.80 -9.23
C LEU A 403 12.41 7.35 -10.04
N SER A 404 12.41 8.65 -10.32
CA SER A 404 11.41 9.33 -11.14
C SER A 404 11.63 9.06 -12.64
N THR A 405 11.80 7.80 -13.03
CA THR A 405 12.15 7.39 -14.40
C THR A 405 11.16 7.94 -15.39
N GLY A 406 11.64 8.57 -16.48
CA GLY A 406 10.77 9.12 -17.53
C GLY A 406 10.00 10.38 -17.13
N ALA A 407 10.19 10.92 -15.92
CA ALA A 407 9.55 12.18 -15.51
C ALA A 407 9.89 13.33 -16.48
N THR A 408 8.86 14.00 -16.96
CA THR A 408 8.98 15.11 -17.92
C THR A 408 8.88 16.47 -17.20
N ARG A 409 9.03 17.56 -17.94
CA ARG A 409 8.78 18.90 -17.41
C ARG A 409 7.31 19.07 -17.04
N LEU A 410 7.03 19.63 -15.87
CA LEU A 410 5.71 20.10 -15.47
C LEU A 410 5.64 21.62 -15.58
N PHE A 411 4.55 22.16 -16.11
CA PHE A 411 4.23 23.58 -16.21
C PHE A 411 3.18 23.95 -15.18
N PHE A 412 3.25 25.17 -14.66
CA PHE A 412 2.22 25.71 -13.78
C PHE A 412 1.82 27.13 -14.19
N TYR A 413 0.57 27.47 -13.88
CA TYR A 413 0.02 28.82 -14.01
C TYR A 413 -0.85 29.13 -12.79
N ALA A 414 -0.63 30.28 -12.17
CA ALA A 414 -1.45 30.76 -11.06
C ALA A 414 -1.87 32.22 -11.23
N SER A 415 -3.06 32.54 -10.71
CA SER A 415 -3.66 33.87 -10.69
C SER A 415 -4.18 34.23 -9.30
N PHE A 416 -4.26 35.54 -9.00
CA PHE A 416 -4.64 36.05 -7.68
C PHE A 416 -5.91 36.92 -7.75
N ASP A 417 -6.72 36.89 -6.69
CA ASP A 417 -7.91 37.75 -6.55
C ASP A 417 -7.57 39.19 -6.13
N ARG A 418 -6.32 39.45 -5.76
CA ARG A 418 -5.80 40.78 -5.42
C ARG A 418 -4.74 41.27 -6.41
N PRO A 419 -4.72 42.59 -6.72
CA PRO A 419 -3.63 43.18 -7.48
C PRO A 419 -2.28 43.02 -6.76
N VAL A 420 -1.23 42.70 -7.54
CA VAL A 420 0.14 42.62 -7.04
C VAL A 420 0.68 44.05 -6.88
N ALA A 421 1.04 44.43 -5.65
CA ALA A 421 1.60 45.74 -5.32
C ALA A 421 3.14 45.76 -5.42
N GLU A 422 3.78 44.64 -5.10
CA GLU A 422 5.23 44.47 -5.14
C GLU A 422 5.58 43.10 -5.71
N SER A 423 6.73 42.97 -6.38
CA SER A 423 7.21 41.68 -6.88
C SER A 423 8.72 41.67 -6.99
N GLY A 424 9.33 40.49 -6.88
CA GLY A 424 10.76 40.36 -7.12
C GLY A 424 11.26 38.93 -7.16
N ARG A 425 12.52 38.78 -7.58
CA ARG A 425 13.28 37.53 -7.46
C ARG A 425 13.91 37.42 -6.08
N LEU A 426 14.12 36.18 -5.65
CA LEU A 426 14.86 35.85 -4.44
C LEU A 426 16.09 35.03 -4.82
N SER A 427 17.22 35.25 -4.13
CA SER A 427 18.49 34.60 -4.45
C SER A 427 19.29 34.26 -3.18
N GLY A 428 20.38 33.51 -3.34
CA GLY A 428 21.34 33.24 -2.27
C GLY A 428 21.03 31.99 -1.44
N GLN A 429 20.16 31.10 -1.96
CA GLN A 429 19.85 29.80 -1.36
C GLN A 429 20.12 28.63 -2.32
N GLY A 430 20.82 28.90 -3.43
CA GLY A 430 21.08 27.92 -4.49
C GLY A 430 19.81 27.45 -5.18
N ARG A 431 18.80 28.33 -5.25
CA ARG A 431 17.47 28.12 -5.85
C ARG A 431 16.99 29.39 -6.57
N ASP A 432 17.94 30.07 -7.22
CA ASP A 432 17.77 31.44 -7.69
C ASP A 432 16.89 31.52 -8.96
N HIS A 433 16.75 30.43 -9.73
CA HIS A 433 15.87 30.38 -10.91
C HIS A 433 14.38 30.24 -10.54
N VAL A 434 14.14 29.70 -9.35
CA VAL A 434 12.82 29.33 -8.83
C VAL A 434 12.43 30.13 -7.57
N GLY A 435 13.28 31.04 -7.11
CA GLY A 435 12.99 31.94 -5.99
C GLY A 435 12.30 33.22 -6.45
N ALA A 436 11.07 33.46 -6.00
CA ALA A 436 10.33 34.68 -6.30
C ALA A 436 9.34 35.06 -5.20
N TRP A 437 8.77 36.25 -5.27
CA TRP A 437 7.70 36.67 -4.36
C TRP A 437 6.77 37.70 -4.99
N PHE A 438 5.54 37.73 -4.49
CA PHE A 438 4.56 38.80 -4.67
C PHE A 438 4.19 39.43 -3.33
N GLY A 439 3.93 40.73 -3.34
CA GLY A 439 3.40 41.52 -2.23
C GLY A 439 2.04 42.12 -2.56
N PHE A 440 1.16 42.15 -1.56
CA PHE A 440 -0.22 42.61 -1.68
C PHE A 440 -0.56 43.64 -0.60
N ASP A 441 -1.42 44.60 -0.94
CA ASP A 441 -2.08 45.49 0.02
C ASP A 441 -3.27 44.76 0.67
N THR A 442 -3.14 44.52 1.97
CA THR A 442 -4.14 43.88 2.82
C THR A 442 -4.69 44.83 3.89
N ALA A 443 -4.67 46.15 3.67
CA ALA A 443 -5.18 47.12 4.65
C ALA A 443 -6.71 47.01 4.87
N THR A 444 -7.47 46.72 3.80
CA THR A 444 -8.95 46.71 3.83
C THR A 444 -9.56 45.31 3.91
N ASP A 445 -8.90 44.33 3.33
CA ASP A 445 -9.27 42.92 3.42
C ASP A 445 -8.00 42.10 3.53
N LYS A 446 -8.00 41.21 4.52
CA LYS A 446 -6.86 40.43 4.96
C LYS A 446 -6.61 39.18 4.12
N THR A 447 -7.47 38.90 3.15
CA THR A 447 -7.47 37.64 2.39
C THR A 447 -6.83 37.82 1.02
N VAL A 448 -5.93 36.89 0.66
CA VAL A 448 -5.43 36.69 -0.71
C VAL A 448 -5.75 35.27 -1.13
N THR A 449 -6.46 35.12 -2.25
CA THR A 449 -6.80 33.82 -2.85
C THR A 449 -5.98 33.62 -4.11
N MET A 450 -5.32 32.46 -4.20
CA MET A 450 -4.58 32.01 -5.37
C MET A 450 -5.31 30.83 -6.01
N ARG A 451 -5.51 30.87 -7.32
CA ARG A 451 -5.93 29.71 -8.13
C ARG A 451 -4.74 29.25 -8.96
N ILE A 452 -4.38 27.98 -8.88
CA ILE A 452 -3.20 27.41 -9.56
C ILE A 452 -3.57 26.12 -10.27
N ALA A 453 -3.02 25.90 -11.47
CA ALA A 453 -3.13 24.64 -12.20
C ALA A 453 -1.80 24.23 -12.82
N THR A 454 -1.68 22.93 -13.10
CA THR A 454 -0.48 22.31 -13.66
C THR A 454 -0.77 21.59 -14.97
N SER A 455 0.28 21.25 -15.71
CA SER A 455 0.22 20.41 -16.93
C SER A 455 1.57 19.77 -17.20
N LEU A 456 1.60 18.55 -17.74
CA LEU A 456 2.81 17.92 -18.27
C LEU A 456 3.01 18.18 -19.77
N ILE A 457 1.99 18.75 -20.44
CA ILE A 457 2.02 19.06 -21.88
C ILE A 457 2.62 20.44 -22.13
N SER A 458 2.03 21.50 -21.56
CA SER A 458 2.44 22.88 -21.84
C SER A 458 1.86 23.89 -20.86
N LEU A 459 2.44 25.11 -20.85
CA LEU A 459 1.88 26.24 -20.09
C LEU A 459 0.46 26.60 -20.55
N GLU A 460 0.20 26.52 -21.86
CA GLU A 460 -1.14 26.78 -22.41
C GLU A 460 -2.15 25.69 -22.04
N GLN A 461 -1.70 24.46 -21.81
CA GLN A 461 -2.56 23.41 -21.27
C GLN A 461 -2.82 23.64 -19.76
N ALA A 462 -1.82 24.08 -18.97
CA ALA A 462 -2.03 24.41 -17.55
C ALA A 462 -3.10 25.51 -17.39
N LYS A 463 -3.07 26.56 -18.22
CA LYS A 463 -4.13 27.59 -18.24
C LYS A 463 -5.51 27.01 -18.60
N ARG A 464 -5.56 26.05 -19.53
CA ARG A 464 -6.81 25.37 -19.91
C ARG A 464 -7.34 24.49 -18.79
N ASN A 465 -6.48 23.73 -18.11
CA ASN A 465 -6.85 22.94 -16.94
C ASN A 465 -7.45 23.84 -15.85
N LEU A 466 -6.83 25.00 -15.58
CA LEU A 466 -7.38 25.98 -14.64
C LEU A 466 -8.80 26.40 -15.02
N ALA A 467 -9.01 26.81 -16.27
CA ALA A 467 -10.31 27.27 -16.75
C ALA A 467 -11.38 26.16 -16.81
N GLN A 468 -10.97 24.90 -16.99
CA GLN A 468 -11.87 23.74 -17.03
C GLN A 468 -12.31 23.30 -15.63
N GLU A 469 -11.43 23.39 -14.62
CA GLU A 469 -11.66 22.82 -13.29
C GLU A 469 -12.05 23.88 -12.22
N ILE A 470 -11.59 25.12 -12.39
CA ILE A 470 -11.86 26.25 -11.50
C ILE A 470 -12.27 27.48 -12.34
N ALA A 471 -13.57 27.67 -12.51
CA ALA A 471 -14.12 28.81 -13.26
C ALA A 471 -13.82 30.15 -12.55
N ASP A 472 -13.88 31.26 -13.28
CA ASP A 472 -13.60 32.60 -12.74
C ASP A 472 -14.53 33.05 -11.60
N ASN A 473 -15.72 32.46 -11.50
CA ASN A 473 -16.69 32.72 -10.46
C ASN A 473 -16.73 31.64 -9.37
N ASP A 474 -15.88 30.61 -9.44
CA ASP A 474 -15.78 29.63 -8.36
C ASP A 474 -15.18 30.30 -7.11
N THR A 475 -15.75 29.96 -5.96
CA THR A 475 -15.21 30.32 -4.65
C THR A 475 -14.46 29.14 -4.04
N PHE A 476 -13.60 29.41 -3.06
CA PHE A 476 -12.90 28.36 -2.30
C PHE A 476 -13.88 27.31 -1.76
N ASP A 477 -14.95 27.76 -1.12
CA ASP A 477 -15.95 26.89 -0.51
C ASP A 477 -16.71 26.07 -1.56
N SER A 478 -16.91 26.59 -2.78
CA SER A 478 -17.54 25.84 -3.88
C SER A 478 -16.64 24.75 -4.45
N VAL A 479 -15.32 24.98 -4.55
CA VAL A 479 -14.34 23.97 -4.98
C VAL A 479 -14.24 22.89 -3.91
N GLN A 480 -14.14 23.30 -2.63
CA GLN A 480 -14.11 22.40 -1.49
C GLN A 480 -15.35 21.51 -1.43
N ALA A 481 -16.55 22.07 -1.61
CA ALA A 481 -17.78 21.29 -1.61
C ALA A 481 -17.80 20.22 -2.71
N ARG A 482 -17.23 20.51 -3.90
CA ARG A 482 -17.09 19.52 -4.98
C ARG A 482 -16.11 18.41 -4.60
N ALA A 483 -14.95 18.76 -4.05
CA ALA A 483 -13.96 17.78 -3.57
C ALA A 483 -14.54 16.88 -2.46
N ALA A 484 -15.19 17.47 -1.45
CA ALA A 484 -15.86 16.74 -0.38
C ALA A 484 -16.97 15.83 -0.89
N SER A 485 -17.72 16.25 -1.92
CA SER A 485 -18.75 15.41 -2.54
C SER A 485 -18.15 14.18 -3.23
N ARG A 486 -17.01 14.33 -3.93
CA ARG A 486 -16.30 13.21 -4.56
C ARG A 486 -15.77 12.22 -3.54
N TRP A 487 -15.20 12.72 -2.45
CA TRP A 487 -14.75 11.86 -1.36
C TRP A 487 -15.92 11.18 -0.65
N ASN A 488 -17.02 11.87 -0.36
CA ASN A 488 -18.17 11.23 0.27
C ASN A 488 -18.81 10.15 -0.63
N GLU A 489 -18.79 10.31 -1.95
CA GLU A 489 -19.20 9.26 -2.91
C GLU A 489 -18.32 8.02 -2.74
N MET A 490 -16.99 8.21 -2.75
CA MET A 490 -16.03 7.10 -2.65
C MET A 490 -15.98 6.44 -1.27
N LEU A 491 -15.94 7.25 -0.21
CA LEU A 491 -15.93 6.77 1.18
C LEU A 491 -17.25 6.11 1.56
N GLY A 492 -18.35 6.53 0.93
CA GLY A 492 -19.69 5.98 1.13
C GLY A 492 -19.87 4.55 0.62
N HIS A 493 -18.87 3.94 -0.04
CA HIS A 493 -18.91 2.52 -0.39
C HIS A 493 -18.96 1.61 0.84
N ILE A 494 -18.52 2.05 2.02
CA ILE A 494 -18.54 1.23 3.22
C ILE A 494 -19.08 2.02 4.41
N GLU A 495 -20.00 1.40 5.14
CA GLU A 495 -20.55 1.92 6.38
C GLU A 495 -20.36 0.91 7.53
N ILE A 496 -20.09 1.43 8.74
CA ILE A 496 -20.03 0.65 9.99
C ILE A 496 -21.02 1.24 11.01
N PRO A 497 -22.33 0.95 10.87
CA PRO A 497 -23.36 1.53 11.74
C PRO A 497 -23.12 1.21 13.21
N GLY A 498 -23.25 2.23 14.07
CA GLY A 498 -23.08 2.09 15.52
C GLY A 498 -21.64 1.92 16.02
N ALA A 499 -20.63 1.92 15.13
CA ALA A 499 -19.22 1.91 15.53
C ALA A 499 -18.78 3.25 16.15
N ALA A 500 -17.71 3.19 16.96
CA ALA A 500 -17.13 4.35 17.62
C ALA A 500 -16.54 5.36 16.61
N ALA A 501 -16.33 6.60 17.04
CA ALA A 501 -15.74 7.63 16.18
C ALA A 501 -14.31 7.27 15.74
N SER A 502 -13.50 6.70 16.64
CA SER A 502 -12.13 6.21 16.34
C SER A 502 -12.14 5.14 15.25
N ASP A 503 -13.06 4.16 15.32
CA ASP A 503 -13.23 3.13 14.30
C ASP A 503 -13.59 3.74 12.92
N LYS A 504 -14.44 4.78 12.90
CA LYS A 504 -14.79 5.51 11.67
C LYS A 504 -13.59 6.29 11.11
N VAL A 505 -12.78 6.90 11.97
CA VAL A 505 -11.53 7.56 11.54
C VAL A 505 -10.61 6.55 10.85
N THR A 506 -10.42 5.36 11.44
CA THR A 506 -9.61 4.29 10.84
C THR A 506 -10.19 3.83 9.49
N LEU A 507 -11.49 3.50 9.43
CA LEU A 507 -12.13 3.07 8.18
C LEU A 507 -11.98 4.12 7.07
N TYR A 508 -12.42 5.36 7.31
CA TYR A 508 -12.47 6.36 6.25
C TYR A 508 -11.09 6.87 5.87
N SER A 509 -10.12 6.87 6.79
CA SER A 509 -8.73 7.19 6.46
C SER A 509 -8.05 6.07 5.66
N ASN A 510 -8.34 4.79 5.94
CA ASN A 510 -7.91 3.67 5.10
C ASN A 510 -8.51 3.78 3.69
N LEU A 511 -9.82 4.05 3.57
CA LEU A 511 -10.45 4.22 2.26
C LEU A 511 -9.89 5.43 1.50
N TYR A 512 -9.60 6.53 2.19
CA TYR A 512 -8.91 7.68 1.60
C TYR A 512 -7.56 7.27 0.99
N ARG A 513 -6.73 6.52 1.73
CA ARG A 513 -5.41 6.07 1.26
C ARG A 513 -5.52 5.07 0.11
N LEU A 514 -6.46 4.13 0.19
CA LEU A 514 -6.78 3.21 -0.89
C LEU A 514 -7.06 3.97 -2.19
N PHE A 515 -7.97 4.95 -2.17
CA PHE A 515 -8.33 5.68 -3.39
C PHE A 515 -7.43 6.88 -3.71
N LEU A 516 -6.26 7.00 -3.06
CA LEU A 516 -5.27 8.04 -3.38
C LEU A 516 -4.38 7.65 -4.56
N TYR A 517 -4.12 6.36 -4.76
CA TYR A 517 -3.23 5.79 -5.78
C TYR A 517 -3.93 4.67 -6.57
N PRO A 518 -3.56 4.35 -7.81
CA PRO A 518 -2.62 5.08 -8.69
C PRO A 518 -3.19 6.45 -9.08
N ASN A 519 -2.36 7.30 -9.68
CA ASN A 519 -2.74 8.65 -10.11
C ASN A 519 -2.94 8.73 -11.61
N GLU A 520 -3.94 9.50 -12.04
CA GLU A 520 -4.09 9.87 -13.44
C GLU A 520 -2.85 10.65 -13.93
N ALA A 521 -2.43 10.38 -15.17
CA ALA A 521 -1.31 11.05 -15.82
C ALA A 521 -1.70 11.64 -17.18
N TYR A 522 -2.98 12.01 -17.34
CA TYR A 522 -3.55 12.50 -18.59
C TYR A 522 -4.36 13.77 -18.40
N GLU A 523 -4.50 14.54 -19.47
CA GLU A 523 -5.12 15.85 -19.46
C GLU A 523 -6.17 15.95 -20.57
N ASN A 524 -7.25 16.72 -20.34
CA ASN A 524 -8.24 17.00 -21.38
C ASN A 524 -7.78 18.19 -22.24
N VAL A 525 -7.22 17.91 -23.42
CA VAL A 525 -6.81 18.95 -24.37
C VAL A 525 -7.98 19.56 -25.15
N GLY A 526 -9.15 18.92 -25.07
CA GLY A 526 -10.40 19.34 -25.69
C GLY A 526 -11.22 20.29 -24.82
N THR A 527 -12.52 20.02 -24.69
CA THR A 527 -13.46 20.80 -23.85
C THR A 527 -14.20 19.87 -22.90
N ALA A 528 -14.83 20.39 -21.85
CA ALA A 528 -15.67 19.58 -20.96
C ALA A 528 -16.82 18.86 -21.70
N ALA A 529 -17.38 19.47 -22.76
CA ALA A 529 -18.46 18.88 -23.55
C ALA A 529 -17.98 17.87 -24.60
N LYS A 530 -16.71 17.93 -25.00
CA LYS A 530 -16.07 17.06 -25.99
C LYS A 530 -14.63 16.81 -25.56
N PRO A 531 -14.40 15.88 -24.62
CA PRO A 531 -13.06 15.62 -24.12
C PRO A 531 -12.17 15.00 -25.21
N ASP A 532 -10.89 15.37 -25.21
CA ASP A 532 -9.81 14.74 -25.97
C ASP A 532 -8.68 14.49 -24.97
N TYR A 533 -8.55 13.26 -24.49
CA TYR A 533 -7.59 12.90 -23.45
C TYR A 533 -6.23 12.55 -24.05
N ARG A 534 -5.21 13.27 -23.62
CA ARG A 534 -3.83 13.09 -24.06
C ARG A 534 -2.87 13.26 -22.91
N TYR A 535 -1.65 12.78 -23.09
CA TYR A 535 -0.60 12.89 -22.08
C TYR A 535 0.77 13.02 -22.70
N ALA A 536 1.71 13.54 -21.91
CA ALA A 536 3.13 13.51 -22.18
C ALA A 536 3.68 12.14 -21.75
N SER A 537 3.94 11.25 -22.73
CA SER A 537 4.28 9.86 -22.45
C SER A 537 5.67 9.72 -21.79
N PRO A 538 5.77 9.17 -20.55
CA PRO A 538 7.05 8.83 -19.93
C PRO A 538 7.64 7.52 -20.48
N PHE A 539 6.87 6.77 -21.26
CA PHE A 539 7.23 5.45 -21.82
C PHE A 539 7.76 5.52 -23.26
N SER A 540 7.67 6.69 -23.89
CA SER A 540 8.03 6.91 -25.29
C SER A 540 9.31 7.74 -25.37
N ALA A 541 10.10 7.55 -26.43
CA ALA A 541 11.21 8.45 -26.72
C ALA A 541 10.70 9.89 -26.90
N ALA A 542 11.43 10.86 -26.33
CA ALA A 542 11.14 12.27 -26.49
C ALA A 542 11.22 12.69 -27.97
N THR A 543 10.38 13.64 -28.37
CA THR A 543 10.33 14.17 -29.75
C THR A 543 11.11 15.47 -29.92
N GLY A 544 11.55 16.08 -28.82
CA GLY A 544 12.34 17.31 -28.81
C GLY A 544 12.85 17.66 -27.41
N ALA A 545 13.46 18.83 -27.27
CA ALA A 545 13.87 19.38 -25.98
C ALA A 545 12.73 20.15 -25.31
N ASN A 546 12.69 20.15 -23.98
CA ASN A 546 11.77 20.99 -23.22
C ASN A 546 12.07 22.48 -23.46
N THR A 547 11.03 23.29 -23.64
CA THR A 547 11.10 24.75 -23.60
C THR A 547 10.45 25.27 -22.31
N PRO A 548 10.58 26.56 -21.96
CA PRO A 548 9.88 27.12 -20.82
C PRO A 548 8.35 27.00 -20.88
N THR A 549 7.77 26.71 -22.06
CA THR A 549 6.32 26.68 -22.26
C THR A 549 5.77 25.38 -22.85
N GLN A 550 6.61 24.44 -23.29
CA GLN A 550 6.21 23.21 -23.97
C GLN A 550 7.12 22.03 -23.61
N THR A 551 6.55 20.85 -23.36
CA THR A 551 7.32 19.62 -23.13
C THR A 551 7.97 19.10 -24.41
N GLY A 552 9.12 18.45 -24.27
CA GLY A 552 9.80 17.70 -25.32
C GLY A 552 9.31 16.24 -25.44
N ALA A 553 8.49 15.79 -24.48
CA ALA A 553 7.90 14.46 -24.49
C ALA A 553 6.99 14.23 -25.70
N ARG A 554 6.82 12.97 -26.10
CA ARG A 554 5.83 12.61 -27.11
C ARG A 554 4.43 12.77 -26.52
N ILE A 555 3.59 13.58 -27.16
CA ILE A 555 2.18 13.69 -26.79
C ILE A 555 1.37 12.62 -27.54
N VAL A 556 0.68 11.77 -26.81
CA VAL A 556 -0.13 10.68 -27.36
C VAL A 556 -1.53 10.69 -26.75
N ALA A 557 -2.48 10.01 -27.41
CA ALA A 557 -3.84 9.88 -26.91
C ALA A 557 -3.92 8.72 -25.91
N GLY A 558 -4.75 8.86 -24.88
CA GLY A 558 -4.99 7.81 -23.88
C GLY A 558 -5.09 8.37 -22.46
N LYS A 559 -5.32 7.44 -21.53
CA LYS A 559 -5.53 7.72 -20.11
C LYS A 559 -4.61 6.84 -19.23
N PRO A 560 -3.28 7.05 -19.25
CA PRO A 560 -2.39 6.30 -18.38
C PRO A 560 -2.59 6.63 -16.91
N TYR A 561 -2.30 5.64 -16.07
CA TYR A 561 -2.16 5.77 -14.63
C TYR A 561 -0.71 5.45 -14.22
N VAL A 562 -0.23 6.12 -13.17
CA VAL A 562 1.14 6.05 -12.66
C VAL A 562 1.16 6.07 -11.13
N ASN A 563 2.36 6.10 -10.52
CA ASN A 563 2.55 6.16 -9.06
C ASN A 563 1.99 4.92 -8.35
N ASN A 564 2.48 3.73 -8.73
CA ASN A 564 2.02 2.48 -8.15
C ASN A 564 3.12 1.41 -8.17
N GLY A 565 3.32 0.79 -7.01
CA GLY A 565 4.04 -0.46 -6.85
C GLY A 565 3.10 -1.63 -6.98
N LEU A 566 3.21 -2.38 -8.09
CA LEU A 566 2.41 -3.57 -8.26
C LEU A 566 2.88 -4.69 -7.34
N TRP A 567 4.17 -4.70 -6.96
CA TRP A 567 4.67 -5.65 -5.96
C TRP A 567 3.87 -5.51 -4.68
N ASP A 568 3.52 -4.32 -4.21
CA ASP A 568 2.69 -4.09 -3.02
C ASP A 568 1.22 -4.42 -3.31
N THR A 569 0.65 -3.64 -4.23
CA THR A 569 -0.79 -3.42 -4.37
C THR A 569 -1.58 -4.60 -4.92
N TYR A 570 -0.93 -5.59 -5.57
CA TYR A 570 -1.63 -6.77 -6.10
C TYR A 570 -2.36 -7.54 -5.01
N ARG A 571 -1.85 -7.53 -3.78
CA ARG A 571 -2.35 -8.33 -2.67
C ARG A 571 -3.77 -7.94 -2.28
N THR A 572 -4.05 -6.65 -2.20
CA THR A 572 -5.27 -6.14 -1.53
C THR A 572 -5.88 -4.93 -2.22
N ALA A 573 -5.09 -3.96 -2.70
CA ALA A 573 -5.65 -2.76 -3.35
C ALA A 573 -6.36 -3.08 -4.67
N TRP A 574 -5.74 -3.85 -5.57
CA TRP A 574 -6.39 -4.27 -6.82
C TRP A 574 -7.64 -5.14 -6.61
N PRO A 575 -7.65 -6.12 -5.70
CA PRO A 575 -8.87 -6.81 -5.28
C PRO A 575 -9.97 -5.89 -4.73
N ALA A 576 -9.59 -4.82 -4.01
CA ALA A 576 -10.53 -3.86 -3.48
C ALA A 576 -11.15 -3.03 -4.61
N TYR A 577 -10.35 -2.54 -5.57
CA TYR A 577 -10.88 -1.87 -6.77
C TYR A 577 -11.80 -2.79 -7.57
N ALA A 578 -11.42 -4.07 -7.72
CA ALA A 578 -12.22 -5.02 -8.45
C ALA A 578 -13.59 -5.31 -7.79
N LEU A 579 -13.68 -5.19 -6.47
CA LEU A 579 -14.93 -5.39 -5.74
C LEU A 579 -15.76 -4.11 -5.62
N LEU A 580 -15.12 -3.01 -5.22
CA LEU A 580 -15.80 -1.76 -4.87
C LEU A 580 -16.09 -0.90 -6.10
N THR A 581 -15.09 -0.74 -6.97
CA THR A 581 -15.11 0.19 -8.11
C THR A 581 -14.74 -0.47 -9.45
N PRO A 582 -15.34 -1.62 -9.83
CA PRO A 582 -14.91 -2.44 -10.97
C PRO A 582 -14.84 -1.69 -12.31
N THR A 583 -15.72 -0.70 -12.52
CA THR A 583 -15.69 0.09 -13.77
C THR A 583 -14.42 0.95 -13.84
N GLN A 584 -14.08 1.64 -12.74
CA GLN A 584 -12.87 2.44 -12.63
C GLN A 584 -11.63 1.56 -12.63
N ALA A 585 -11.67 0.39 -11.99
CA ALA A 585 -10.60 -0.59 -12.03
C ALA A 585 -10.22 -0.96 -13.47
N GLY A 586 -11.20 -1.27 -14.33
CA GLY A 586 -10.94 -1.55 -15.74
C GLY A 586 -10.34 -0.36 -16.51
N GLU A 587 -10.78 0.88 -16.25
CA GLU A 587 -10.17 2.08 -16.85
C GLU A 587 -8.71 2.25 -16.40
N MET A 588 -8.43 2.04 -15.11
CA MET A 588 -7.06 2.09 -14.58
C MET A 588 -6.17 1.02 -15.20
N ILE A 589 -6.67 -0.22 -15.32
CA ILE A 589 -5.96 -1.32 -15.97
C ILE A 589 -5.64 -0.97 -17.42
N ASP A 590 -6.60 -0.47 -18.21
CA ASP A 590 -6.30 -0.07 -19.60
C ASP A 590 -5.25 1.06 -19.67
N GLY A 591 -5.21 1.93 -18.65
CA GLY A 591 -4.15 2.92 -18.49
C GLY A 591 -2.75 2.33 -18.23
N PHE A 592 -2.65 1.20 -17.52
CA PHE A 592 -1.41 0.44 -17.42
C PHE A 592 -1.09 -0.32 -18.72
N VAL A 593 -2.10 -0.88 -19.40
CA VAL A 593 -1.93 -1.49 -20.73
C VAL A 593 -1.48 -0.48 -21.78
N GLN A 594 -1.86 0.79 -21.63
CA GLN A 594 -1.37 1.87 -22.48
C GLN A 594 0.15 2.04 -22.38
N GLN A 595 0.77 1.74 -21.22
CA GLN A 595 2.24 1.74 -21.09
C GLN A 595 2.87 0.72 -22.04
N TYR A 596 2.27 -0.47 -22.16
CA TYR A 596 2.70 -1.49 -23.11
C TYR A 596 2.52 -1.05 -24.56
N ARG A 597 1.41 -0.40 -24.90
CA ARG A 597 1.19 0.14 -26.25
C ARG A 597 2.24 1.19 -26.65
N ASP A 598 2.72 1.96 -25.69
CA ASP A 598 3.69 3.04 -25.92
C ASP A 598 5.15 2.58 -25.90
N GLY A 599 5.51 1.79 -24.88
CA GLY A 599 6.90 1.43 -24.57
C GLY A 599 7.18 -0.07 -24.57
N GLY A 600 6.19 -0.91 -24.86
CA GLY A 600 6.34 -2.35 -25.03
C GLY A 600 6.39 -3.16 -23.74
N TRP A 601 6.16 -2.55 -22.58
CA TRP A 601 6.14 -3.19 -21.26
C TRP A 601 5.09 -2.52 -20.35
N ILE A 602 4.62 -3.23 -19.33
CA ILE A 602 3.94 -2.62 -18.18
C ILE A 602 4.98 -2.45 -17.08
N ALA A 603 4.99 -1.30 -16.41
CA ALA A 603 5.94 -1.05 -15.34
C ALA A 603 5.68 -1.95 -14.12
N ARG A 604 6.75 -2.48 -13.51
CA ARG A 604 6.67 -3.18 -12.21
C ARG A 604 6.37 -2.19 -11.08
N TRP A 605 7.10 -1.08 -11.11
CA TRP A 605 6.89 0.11 -10.30
C TRP A 605 6.83 1.32 -11.23
N SER A 606 5.74 2.08 -11.18
CA SER A 606 5.55 3.26 -12.01
C SER A 606 5.72 4.54 -11.18
N SER A 607 6.69 5.39 -11.55
CA SER A 607 6.77 6.79 -11.05
C SER A 607 7.61 7.68 -11.97
N PRO A 608 7.01 8.37 -12.95
CA PRO A 608 5.85 7.88 -13.68
C PRO A 608 6.20 6.76 -14.67
N GLY A 609 7.48 6.60 -15.06
CA GLY A 609 7.96 5.57 -15.98
C GLY A 609 8.41 4.29 -15.26
N TYR A 610 9.25 3.48 -15.91
CA TYR A 610 9.74 2.18 -15.42
C TYR A 610 10.79 2.34 -14.31
N ALA A 611 10.38 2.53 -13.06
CA ALA A 611 11.31 2.55 -11.92
C ALA A 611 11.81 1.13 -11.61
N ASP A 612 13.10 0.97 -11.36
CA ASP A 612 13.71 -0.34 -11.06
C ASP A 612 13.72 -0.60 -9.54
N LEU A 613 12.59 -1.07 -9.03
CA LEU A 613 12.40 -1.39 -7.61
C LEU A 613 11.53 -2.62 -7.41
N MET A 614 11.75 -3.27 -6.27
CA MET A 614 11.10 -4.50 -5.85
C MET A 614 11.27 -5.64 -6.86
N VAL A 615 10.63 -6.77 -6.58
CA VAL A 615 10.67 -7.99 -7.39
C VAL A 615 9.32 -8.28 -8.05
N GLY A 616 9.31 -9.22 -9.01
CA GLY A 616 8.08 -9.70 -9.64
C GLY A 616 7.46 -8.76 -10.68
N THR A 617 6.49 -9.29 -11.43
CA THR A 617 5.72 -8.60 -12.49
C THR A 617 4.24 -8.60 -12.15
N SER A 618 3.91 -8.12 -10.95
CA SER A 618 2.62 -8.39 -10.30
C SER A 618 1.36 -7.81 -10.99
N ALA A 619 1.52 -7.03 -12.07
CA ALA A 619 0.43 -6.75 -13.01
C ALA A 619 -0.16 -8.05 -13.59
N ASP A 620 0.68 -9.05 -13.86
CA ASP A 620 0.30 -10.35 -14.42
C ASP A 620 -0.84 -10.99 -13.62
N VAL A 621 -0.65 -11.13 -12.29
CA VAL A 621 -1.66 -11.75 -11.41
C VAL A 621 -2.80 -10.79 -11.07
N ALA A 622 -2.53 -9.50 -10.85
CA ALA A 622 -3.55 -8.52 -10.46
C ALA A 622 -4.61 -8.32 -11.56
N PHE A 623 -4.20 -8.20 -12.82
CA PHE A 623 -5.12 -7.90 -13.92
C PHE A 623 -5.76 -9.18 -14.49
N ALA A 624 -5.07 -10.33 -14.39
CA ALA A 624 -5.71 -11.63 -14.60
C ALA A 624 -6.84 -11.88 -13.59
N ASP A 625 -6.61 -11.57 -12.31
CA ASP A 625 -7.62 -11.64 -11.26
C ASP A 625 -8.83 -10.75 -11.56
N ALA A 626 -8.60 -9.49 -11.98
CA ALA A 626 -9.66 -8.58 -12.38
C ALA A 626 -10.51 -9.12 -13.54
N TRP A 627 -9.87 -9.67 -14.58
CA TRP A 627 -10.57 -10.30 -15.71
C TRP A 627 -11.42 -11.49 -15.26
N ASN A 628 -10.85 -12.36 -14.42
CA ASN A 628 -11.52 -13.54 -13.88
C ASN A 628 -12.65 -13.20 -12.90
N LYS A 629 -12.66 -11.98 -12.34
CA LYS A 629 -13.75 -11.41 -11.55
C LYS A 629 -14.81 -10.69 -12.39
N GLY A 630 -14.65 -10.61 -13.71
CA GLY A 630 -15.65 -10.09 -14.64
C GLY A 630 -15.43 -8.65 -15.11
N ILE A 631 -14.22 -8.10 -14.91
CA ILE A 631 -13.87 -6.75 -15.36
C ILE A 631 -13.30 -6.85 -16.77
N HIS A 632 -14.13 -6.54 -17.77
CA HIS A 632 -13.80 -6.76 -19.19
C HIS A 632 -13.66 -5.46 -20.00
N ASN A 633 -13.67 -4.31 -19.35
CA ASN A 633 -13.59 -2.98 -20.00
C ASN A 633 -12.14 -2.48 -20.18
N PHE A 634 -11.22 -3.38 -20.52
CA PHE A 634 -9.84 -3.08 -20.93
C PHE A 634 -9.38 -4.03 -22.03
N ASP A 635 -8.32 -3.66 -22.76
CA ASP A 635 -7.77 -4.49 -23.85
C ASP A 635 -6.96 -5.68 -23.32
N VAL A 636 -7.67 -6.79 -23.12
CA VAL A 636 -7.10 -8.04 -22.62
C VAL A 636 -6.07 -8.63 -23.58
N HIS A 637 -6.16 -8.38 -24.89
CA HIS A 637 -5.19 -8.93 -25.84
C HIS A 637 -3.83 -8.25 -25.67
N SER A 638 -3.79 -6.92 -25.62
CA SER A 638 -2.55 -6.19 -25.33
C SER A 638 -2.01 -6.52 -23.95
N PHE A 639 -2.88 -6.63 -22.93
CA PHE A 639 -2.47 -7.06 -21.60
C PHE A 639 -1.82 -8.45 -21.61
N TYR A 640 -2.48 -9.44 -22.22
CA TYR A 640 -1.98 -10.79 -22.26
C TYR A 640 -0.64 -10.90 -23.00
N GLN A 641 -0.45 -10.14 -24.09
CA GLN A 641 0.84 -10.06 -24.76
C GLN A 641 1.92 -9.43 -23.87
N ALA A 642 1.59 -8.42 -23.05
CA ALA A 642 2.52 -7.85 -22.09
C ALA A 642 2.95 -8.90 -21.03
N ALA A 643 1.98 -9.61 -20.44
CA ALA A 643 2.25 -10.64 -19.44
C ALA A 643 3.06 -11.81 -19.99
N LEU A 644 2.77 -12.24 -21.23
CA LEU A 644 3.60 -13.21 -21.94
C LEU A 644 5.03 -12.72 -22.12
N LYS A 645 5.21 -11.45 -22.51
CA LYS A 645 6.54 -10.86 -22.69
C LYS A 645 7.32 -10.85 -21.37
N ASP A 646 6.69 -10.44 -20.27
CA ASP A 646 7.26 -10.47 -18.92
C ASP A 646 7.76 -11.87 -18.52
N ALA A 647 7.00 -12.90 -18.87
CA ALA A 647 7.28 -14.28 -18.47
C ALA A 647 8.14 -15.09 -19.45
N THR A 648 8.52 -14.51 -20.60
CA THR A 648 9.24 -15.24 -21.67
C THR A 648 10.39 -14.49 -22.35
N VAL A 649 10.62 -13.21 -22.03
CA VAL A 649 11.59 -12.35 -22.74
C VAL A 649 12.50 -11.62 -21.77
N VAL A 650 13.79 -11.56 -22.11
CA VAL A 650 14.77 -10.73 -21.40
C VAL A 650 14.52 -9.26 -21.73
N SER A 651 14.23 -8.45 -20.71
CA SER A 651 13.97 -7.03 -20.87
C SER A 651 15.24 -6.22 -21.12
N GLU A 652 15.17 -5.33 -22.11
CA GLU A 652 16.16 -4.27 -22.36
C GLU A 652 16.04 -3.07 -21.40
N ILE A 653 14.97 -3.02 -20.60
CA ILE A 653 14.68 -1.95 -19.64
C ILE A 653 14.83 -2.52 -18.22
N PRO A 654 15.78 -2.02 -17.40
CA PRO A 654 16.00 -2.56 -16.04
C PRO A 654 14.75 -2.59 -15.14
N GLY A 655 13.89 -1.56 -15.24
CA GLY A 655 12.64 -1.43 -14.49
C GLY A 655 11.43 -2.21 -15.04
N ALA A 656 11.61 -3.08 -16.04
CA ALA A 656 10.54 -3.87 -16.65
C ALA A 656 10.98 -5.33 -16.88
N GLY A 657 10.01 -6.24 -17.04
CA GLY A 657 10.29 -7.67 -17.18
C GLY A 657 10.87 -8.30 -15.91
N ARG A 658 11.15 -9.60 -16.00
CA ARG A 658 11.70 -10.39 -14.88
C ARG A 658 13.22 -10.45 -14.94
N LYS A 659 13.89 -10.12 -13.84
CA LYS A 659 15.35 -10.26 -13.73
C LYS A 659 15.74 -11.74 -13.65
N GLY A 660 16.87 -12.11 -14.25
CA GLY A 660 17.35 -13.49 -14.27
C GLY A 660 16.57 -14.43 -15.21
N ILE A 661 15.65 -13.91 -16.03
CA ILE A 661 14.82 -14.73 -16.94
C ILE A 661 15.63 -15.39 -18.05
N GLU A 662 16.84 -14.88 -18.33
CA GLU A 662 17.72 -15.47 -19.34
C GLU A 662 18.08 -16.93 -19.06
N ARG A 663 18.02 -17.34 -17.79
CA ARG A 663 18.30 -18.71 -17.30
C ARG A 663 17.12 -19.32 -16.53
N SER A 664 16.37 -18.51 -15.77
CA SER A 664 15.36 -19.04 -14.85
C SER A 664 14.15 -19.68 -15.52
N VAL A 665 13.84 -19.31 -16.77
CA VAL A 665 12.79 -19.97 -17.55
C VAL A 665 13.08 -21.46 -17.77
N PHE A 666 14.37 -21.82 -17.89
CA PHE A 666 14.86 -23.19 -18.10
C PHE A 666 15.12 -23.91 -16.77
N ASN A 667 15.91 -23.28 -15.89
CA ASN A 667 16.24 -23.85 -14.57
C ASN A 667 15.01 -23.99 -13.65
N GLY A 668 13.98 -23.17 -13.87
CA GLY A 668 12.77 -23.05 -13.06
C GLY A 668 12.94 -22.22 -11.79
N TYR A 669 14.06 -21.53 -11.61
CA TYR A 669 14.30 -20.57 -10.54
C TYR A 669 15.35 -19.55 -10.98
N VAL A 670 15.29 -18.35 -10.42
CA VAL A 670 16.34 -17.33 -10.51
C VAL A 670 17.42 -17.67 -9.47
N ASP A 671 18.65 -17.82 -9.93
CA ASP A 671 19.78 -18.12 -9.05
C ASP A 671 20.35 -16.87 -8.35
N ASN A 672 21.16 -17.08 -7.32
CA ASN A 672 21.70 -16.06 -6.45
C ASN A 672 22.81 -15.18 -7.08
N SER A 673 23.08 -15.30 -8.39
CA SER A 673 23.83 -14.25 -9.11
C SER A 673 22.97 -13.03 -9.41
N THR A 674 21.65 -13.17 -9.33
CA THR A 674 20.69 -12.07 -9.28
C THR A 674 20.36 -11.80 -7.82
N ASP A 675 20.47 -10.53 -7.42
CA ASP A 675 20.06 -10.09 -6.09
C ASP A 675 18.60 -10.46 -5.82
N GLU A 676 18.29 -10.96 -4.63
CA GLU A 676 16.93 -11.39 -4.23
C GLU A 676 16.34 -12.50 -5.12
N GLY A 677 17.20 -13.35 -5.72
CA GLY A 677 16.78 -14.35 -6.72
C GLY A 677 15.67 -15.31 -6.25
N LEU A 678 15.64 -15.70 -4.98
CA LEU A 678 14.52 -16.50 -4.45
C LEU A 678 13.20 -15.71 -4.47
N SER A 679 13.22 -14.44 -4.08
CA SER A 679 12.04 -13.57 -4.07
C SER A 679 11.53 -13.30 -5.49
N TRP A 680 12.44 -13.10 -6.45
CA TRP A 680 12.11 -13.07 -7.87
C TRP A 680 11.41 -14.34 -8.35
N SER A 681 11.89 -15.50 -7.91
CA SER A 681 11.31 -16.79 -8.26
C SER A 681 9.91 -16.96 -7.67
N MET A 682 9.75 -16.69 -6.37
CA MET A 682 8.46 -16.83 -5.68
C MET A 682 7.38 -15.92 -6.27
N ALA A 683 7.71 -14.65 -6.50
CA ALA A 683 6.80 -13.73 -7.17
C ALA A 683 6.52 -14.21 -8.61
N GLY A 684 7.52 -14.71 -9.32
CA GLY A 684 7.38 -15.27 -10.67
C GLY A 684 6.38 -16.42 -10.74
N TYR A 685 6.37 -17.33 -9.75
CA TYR A 685 5.45 -18.47 -9.72
C TYR A 685 3.99 -18.06 -9.54
N LEU A 686 3.73 -17.05 -8.71
CA LEU A 686 2.39 -16.49 -8.55
C LEU A 686 1.93 -15.75 -9.81
N ASN A 687 2.84 -15.05 -10.48
CA ASN A 687 2.56 -14.38 -11.75
C ASN A 687 2.30 -15.37 -12.88
N ASP A 688 3.08 -16.46 -12.96
CA ASP A 688 2.81 -17.57 -13.88
C ASP A 688 1.44 -18.20 -13.61
N PHE A 689 1.05 -18.36 -12.33
CA PHE A 689 -0.29 -18.81 -11.99
C PHE A 689 -1.38 -17.87 -12.54
N GLY A 690 -1.24 -16.56 -12.35
CA GLY A 690 -2.15 -15.56 -12.92
C GLY A 690 -2.26 -15.62 -14.44
N ILE A 691 -1.13 -15.72 -15.14
CA ILE A 691 -1.10 -15.89 -16.61
C ILE A 691 -1.80 -17.19 -17.02
N GLY A 692 -1.57 -18.28 -16.29
CA GLY A 692 -2.20 -19.59 -16.54
C GLY A 692 -3.72 -19.56 -16.38
N GLU A 693 -4.23 -18.94 -15.33
CA GLU A 693 -5.67 -18.80 -15.06
C GLU A 693 -6.35 -17.91 -16.12
N LEU A 694 -5.70 -16.82 -16.55
CA LEU A 694 -6.22 -15.99 -17.64
C LEU A 694 -6.19 -16.74 -18.98
N ALA A 695 -5.09 -17.41 -19.30
CA ALA A 695 -4.97 -18.21 -20.52
C ALA A 695 -6.05 -19.30 -20.56
N GLN A 696 -6.31 -19.97 -19.44
CA GLN A 696 -7.39 -20.96 -19.34
C GLN A 696 -8.76 -20.33 -19.61
N THR A 697 -9.01 -19.13 -19.05
CA THR A 697 -10.26 -18.39 -19.26
C THR A 697 -10.43 -17.97 -20.72
N LEU A 698 -9.38 -17.49 -21.38
CA LEU A 698 -9.40 -17.10 -22.80
C LEU A 698 -9.48 -18.30 -23.74
N ALA A 699 -8.85 -19.43 -23.40
CA ALA A 699 -9.02 -20.68 -24.15
C ALA A 699 -10.49 -21.11 -24.19
N ALA A 700 -11.21 -20.94 -23.08
CA ALA A 700 -12.64 -21.24 -22.99
C ALA A 700 -13.51 -20.15 -23.62
N ASN A 701 -13.12 -18.87 -23.52
CA ASN A 701 -13.96 -17.71 -23.84
C ASN A 701 -13.17 -16.56 -24.51
N HIS A 702 -12.63 -16.78 -25.71
CA HIS A 702 -12.01 -15.72 -26.53
C HIS A 702 -13.00 -15.11 -27.53
N GLU A 703 -12.69 -13.92 -28.03
CA GLU A 703 -13.45 -13.30 -29.11
C GLU A 703 -13.29 -14.08 -30.42
N ALA A 704 -14.36 -14.14 -31.21
CA ALA A 704 -14.32 -14.80 -32.51
C ALA A 704 -13.32 -14.11 -33.45
N GLY A 705 -12.32 -14.85 -33.93
CA GLY A 705 -11.29 -14.33 -34.82
C GLY A 705 -10.01 -13.87 -34.12
N ASP A 706 -9.91 -14.08 -32.80
CA ASP A 706 -8.64 -13.93 -32.09
C ASP A 706 -7.55 -14.83 -32.71
N SER A 707 -6.51 -14.19 -33.25
CA SER A 707 -5.40 -14.87 -33.91
C SER A 707 -4.54 -15.71 -32.97
N TYR A 708 -4.62 -15.47 -31.65
CA TYR A 708 -3.83 -16.16 -30.65
C TYR A 708 -4.58 -17.33 -29.99
N ALA A 709 -5.87 -17.50 -30.28
CA ALA A 709 -6.76 -18.45 -29.61
C ALA A 709 -6.23 -19.89 -29.55
N ALA A 710 -5.49 -20.33 -30.57
CA ALA A 710 -4.94 -21.68 -30.66
C ALA A 710 -3.81 -21.96 -29.65
N HIS A 711 -3.27 -20.93 -28.99
CA HIS A 711 -2.12 -21.04 -28.08
C HIS A 711 -2.52 -21.02 -26.60
N TYR A 712 -3.66 -20.40 -26.26
CA TYR A 712 -4.07 -20.22 -24.86
C TYR A 712 -4.10 -21.52 -24.03
N ALA A 713 -4.52 -22.64 -24.62
CA ALA A 713 -4.56 -23.92 -23.92
C ALA A 713 -3.15 -24.48 -23.62
N ASP A 714 -2.20 -24.26 -24.54
CA ASP A 714 -0.80 -24.65 -24.34
C ASP A 714 -0.16 -23.75 -23.28
N ASP A 715 -0.37 -22.43 -23.37
CA ASP A 715 0.13 -21.48 -22.38
C ASP A 715 -0.43 -21.74 -20.98
N ALA A 716 -1.74 -22.00 -20.87
CA ALA A 716 -2.35 -22.37 -19.59
C ALA A 716 -1.67 -23.59 -18.97
N ARG A 717 -1.41 -24.63 -19.75
CA ARG A 717 -0.71 -25.84 -19.28
C ARG A 717 0.73 -25.53 -18.85
N TYR A 718 1.44 -24.73 -19.64
CA TYR A 718 2.84 -24.37 -19.38
C TYR A 718 2.99 -23.53 -18.11
N PHE A 719 2.22 -22.45 -17.99
CA PHE A 719 2.32 -21.54 -16.85
C PHE A 719 1.76 -22.15 -15.56
N HIS A 720 0.72 -22.99 -15.62
CA HIS A 720 0.34 -23.80 -14.47
C HIS A 720 1.44 -24.79 -14.06
N SER A 721 2.18 -25.39 -14.99
CA SER A 721 3.32 -26.21 -14.61
C SER A 721 4.41 -25.38 -13.94
N ARG A 722 4.73 -24.20 -14.49
CA ARG A 722 5.76 -23.30 -13.95
C ARG A 722 5.40 -22.73 -12.58
N SER A 723 4.13 -22.47 -12.29
CA SER A 723 3.68 -21.98 -10.99
C SER A 723 3.95 -22.96 -9.84
N LEU A 724 4.23 -24.24 -10.14
CA LEU A 724 4.59 -25.27 -9.16
C LEU A 724 6.10 -25.37 -8.92
N ASN A 725 6.93 -24.58 -9.60
CA ASN A 725 8.39 -24.65 -9.46
C ASN A 725 8.92 -24.20 -8.09
N PHE A 726 8.10 -23.64 -7.19
CA PHE A 726 8.50 -23.33 -5.82
C PHE A 726 9.10 -24.54 -5.08
N VAL A 727 8.69 -25.76 -5.44
CA VAL A 727 9.28 -27.01 -4.90
C VAL A 727 10.78 -27.13 -5.18
N LYS A 728 11.31 -26.48 -6.23
CA LYS A 728 12.75 -26.49 -6.55
C LYS A 728 13.58 -25.71 -5.52
N LEU A 729 12.98 -24.74 -4.83
CA LEU A 729 13.66 -23.91 -3.84
C LEU A 729 13.46 -24.40 -2.40
N PHE A 730 12.70 -25.48 -2.19
CA PHE A 730 12.50 -26.03 -0.85
C PHE A 730 13.65 -26.97 -0.44
N ASP A 731 14.44 -26.56 0.56
CA ASP A 731 15.46 -27.42 1.13
C ASP A 731 14.92 -28.18 2.35
N SER A 732 14.61 -29.46 2.14
CA SER A 732 14.12 -30.35 3.20
C SER A 732 15.11 -30.55 4.36
N ALA A 733 16.42 -30.30 4.17
CA ALA A 733 17.42 -30.43 5.22
C ALA A 733 17.28 -29.36 6.30
N VAL A 734 16.84 -28.15 5.92
CA VAL A 734 16.59 -27.04 6.85
C VAL A 734 15.09 -26.75 7.05
N GLY A 735 14.23 -27.22 6.15
CA GLY A 735 12.77 -27.05 6.23
C GLY A 735 12.30 -25.64 5.85
N PHE A 736 13.01 -24.98 4.94
CA PHE A 736 12.75 -23.62 4.46
C PHE A 736 13.04 -23.51 2.96
N PHE A 737 12.53 -22.45 2.34
CA PHE A 737 12.93 -22.07 1.00
C PHE A 737 14.29 -21.37 1.03
N VAL A 738 15.20 -21.80 0.18
CA VAL A 738 16.59 -21.32 0.13
C VAL A 738 16.99 -21.12 -1.33
N GLY A 739 17.66 -20.00 -1.63
CA GLY A 739 18.17 -19.71 -2.96
C GLY A 739 19.21 -20.72 -3.42
N ARG A 740 19.37 -20.81 -4.74
CA ARG A 740 20.33 -21.70 -5.39
C ARG A 740 21.41 -20.92 -6.13
N LYS A 741 22.59 -21.51 -6.24
CA LYS A 741 23.69 -21.02 -7.07
C LYS A 741 23.44 -21.35 -8.56
N PRO A 742 24.18 -20.71 -9.49
CA PRO A 742 24.10 -21.04 -10.92
C PRO A 742 24.31 -22.53 -11.25
N ASP A 743 25.09 -23.26 -10.43
CA ASP A 743 25.34 -24.70 -10.60
C ASP A 743 24.25 -25.61 -10.00
N GLY A 744 23.19 -25.00 -9.45
CA GLY A 744 22.05 -25.68 -8.84
C GLY A 744 22.25 -26.13 -7.39
N SER A 745 23.43 -25.94 -6.80
CA SER A 745 23.65 -26.18 -5.37
C SER A 745 22.97 -25.12 -4.50
N TRP A 746 22.65 -25.46 -3.25
CA TRP A 746 22.11 -24.50 -2.29
C TRP A 746 23.10 -23.34 -2.05
N ARG A 747 22.58 -22.12 -1.84
CA ARG A 747 23.47 -20.98 -1.61
C ARG A 747 24.26 -21.09 -0.30
N ILE A 748 23.68 -21.76 0.70
CA ILE A 748 24.18 -21.87 2.06
C ILE A 748 23.98 -23.29 2.57
N ASP A 749 24.98 -23.81 3.28
CA ASP A 749 24.93 -25.15 3.88
C ASP A 749 24.02 -25.15 5.12
N ALA A 750 23.40 -26.29 5.41
CA ALA A 750 22.40 -26.44 6.47
C ALA A 750 22.92 -26.02 7.86
N GLU A 751 24.19 -26.27 8.17
CA GLU A 751 24.79 -25.92 9.47
C GLU A 751 24.97 -24.42 9.69
N ARG A 752 24.92 -23.62 8.61
CA ARG A 752 25.09 -22.16 8.64
C ARG A 752 23.80 -21.40 8.39
N PHE A 753 22.72 -22.11 8.03
CA PHE A 753 21.45 -21.50 7.73
C PHE A 753 20.81 -20.92 8.99
N ASP A 754 20.43 -19.65 8.93
CA ASP A 754 19.67 -18.95 9.96
C ASP A 754 18.37 -18.43 9.33
N PRO A 755 17.19 -18.96 9.73
CA PRO A 755 15.92 -18.52 9.17
C PRO A 755 15.53 -17.10 9.57
N LYS A 756 16.22 -16.50 10.55
CA LYS A 756 16.01 -15.13 11.01
C LYS A 756 16.91 -14.12 10.31
N ALA A 757 17.84 -14.55 9.44
CA ALA A 757 18.69 -13.66 8.65
C ALA A 757 17.90 -13.03 7.50
N TRP A 758 17.91 -11.70 7.44
CA TRP A 758 17.22 -10.93 6.39
C TRP A 758 18.13 -10.64 5.19
N GLY A 759 17.52 -10.42 4.03
CA GLY A 759 18.22 -10.01 2.80
C GLY A 759 18.91 -11.15 2.06
N GLY A 760 19.59 -10.79 0.97
CA GLY A 760 20.27 -11.73 0.06
C GLY A 760 19.27 -12.41 -0.86
N ASP A 761 18.67 -13.52 -0.41
CA ASP A 761 17.62 -14.22 -1.15
C ASP A 761 16.25 -13.55 -1.01
N TYR A 762 16.06 -12.82 0.09
CA TYR A 762 14.77 -12.39 0.61
C TYR A 762 14.63 -10.87 0.51
N THR A 763 13.70 -10.38 -0.30
CA THR A 763 13.35 -8.95 -0.38
C THR A 763 12.63 -8.54 0.91
N GLU A 764 13.23 -7.61 1.67
CA GLU A 764 12.68 -6.98 2.88
C GLU A 764 12.13 -7.96 3.93
N THR A 765 12.69 -9.17 3.98
CA THR A 765 12.26 -10.18 4.95
C THR A 765 13.30 -11.27 5.12
N ASN A 766 12.90 -12.37 5.76
CA ASN A 766 13.70 -13.56 6.04
C ASN A 766 12.98 -14.86 5.59
N ALA A 767 13.62 -16.00 5.84
CA ALA A 767 13.09 -17.29 5.44
C ALA A 767 11.75 -17.66 6.13
N TRP A 768 11.49 -17.12 7.32
CA TRP A 768 10.24 -17.39 8.04
C TRP A 768 9.02 -16.82 7.32
N ASN A 769 9.08 -15.62 6.78
CA ASN A 769 7.96 -15.06 6.02
C ASN A 769 7.82 -15.71 4.65
N MET A 770 8.94 -16.03 3.98
CA MET A 770 8.91 -16.75 2.69
C MET A 770 8.44 -18.22 2.80
N THR A 771 8.35 -18.77 4.01
CA THR A 771 7.89 -20.15 4.28
C THR A 771 6.48 -20.43 3.74
N PHE A 772 5.65 -19.40 3.68
CA PHE A 772 4.23 -19.55 3.34
C PHE A 772 3.88 -18.96 1.98
N GLU A 773 4.90 -18.74 1.15
CA GLU A 773 4.73 -18.45 -0.27
C GLU A 773 4.27 -19.70 -1.03
N GLY A 774 3.70 -19.52 -2.22
CA GLY A 774 3.07 -20.61 -3.00
C GLY A 774 1.56 -20.77 -2.74
N VAL A 775 0.87 -19.68 -2.38
CA VAL A 775 -0.56 -19.63 -2.06
C VAL A 775 -1.48 -20.19 -3.15
N GLN A 776 -1.03 -20.18 -4.42
CA GLN A 776 -1.74 -20.77 -5.55
C GLN A 776 -1.97 -22.28 -5.39
N ASP A 777 -1.10 -22.96 -4.62
CA ASP A 777 -1.12 -24.41 -4.40
C ASP A 777 -0.89 -24.78 -2.93
N GLY A 778 -1.81 -24.39 -2.05
CA GLY A 778 -1.72 -24.67 -0.62
C GLY A 778 -1.59 -26.16 -0.25
N GLN A 779 -2.23 -27.06 -1.00
CA GLN A 779 -2.06 -28.51 -0.81
C GLN A 779 -0.65 -28.97 -1.17
N GLY A 780 -0.08 -28.48 -2.27
CA GLY A 780 1.29 -28.77 -2.67
C GLY A 780 2.33 -28.26 -1.67
N LEU A 781 2.16 -27.02 -1.21
CA LEU A 781 2.97 -26.47 -0.11
C LEU A 781 2.86 -27.33 1.15
N ALA A 782 1.66 -27.77 1.52
CA ALA A 782 1.47 -28.63 2.67
C ALA A 782 2.23 -29.96 2.52
N ASN A 783 2.25 -30.54 1.32
CA ASN A 783 2.94 -31.80 1.07
C ASN A 783 4.48 -31.69 1.25
N LEU A 784 5.08 -30.52 1.02
CA LEU A 784 6.51 -30.28 1.36
C LEU A 784 6.79 -30.40 2.87
N TYR A 785 5.80 -30.09 3.70
CA TYR A 785 5.89 -30.15 5.16
C TYR A 785 5.36 -31.47 5.75
N GLY A 786 5.05 -32.47 4.92
CA GLY A 786 4.49 -33.75 5.36
C GLY A 786 2.96 -33.76 5.47
N GLY A 787 2.29 -32.88 4.73
CA GLY A 787 0.83 -32.75 4.65
C GLY A 787 0.28 -31.60 5.48
N LEU A 788 -1.06 -31.50 5.53
CA LEU A 788 -1.77 -30.37 6.16
C LEU A 788 -1.40 -30.18 7.64
N GLU A 789 -1.24 -31.27 8.38
CA GLU A 789 -0.82 -31.21 9.79
C GLU A 789 0.60 -30.67 9.94
N GLY A 790 1.50 -31.01 9.01
CA GLY A 790 2.87 -30.53 8.98
C GLY A 790 2.96 -29.03 8.74
N LEU A 791 2.21 -28.52 7.75
CA LEU A 791 2.12 -27.08 7.50
C LEU A 791 1.46 -26.33 8.65
N ALA A 792 0.42 -26.89 9.27
CA ALA A 792 -0.19 -26.30 10.47
C ALA A 792 0.81 -26.17 11.64
N LYS A 793 1.67 -27.18 11.86
CA LYS A 793 2.75 -27.12 12.86
C LYS A 793 3.81 -26.08 12.50
N LYS A 794 4.12 -25.91 11.20
CA LYS A 794 5.06 -24.88 10.74
C LYS A 794 4.50 -23.47 10.99
N LEU A 795 3.20 -23.26 10.75
CA LEU A 795 2.50 -22.02 11.12
C LEU A 795 2.55 -21.77 12.63
N ASP A 796 2.26 -22.77 13.46
CA ASP A 796 2.36 -22.63 14.92
C ASP A 796 3.80 -22.23 15.33
N ALA A 797 4.80 -22.92 14.77
CA ALA A 797 6.21 -22.62 15.03
C ALA A 797 6.61 -21.19 14.60
N PHE A 798 6.03 -20.66 13.52
CA PHE A 798 6.27 -19.30 13.06
C PHE A 798 5.78 -18.25 14.06
N PHE A 799 4.58 -18.41 14.61
CA PHE A 799 4.05 -17.50 15.65
C PHE A 799 4.75 -17.68 17.00
N ASP A 800 5.38 -18.83 17.24
CA ASP A 800 6.12 -19.14 18.48
C ASP A 800 7.64 -18.86 18.39
N ALA A 801 8.17 -18.50 17.22
CA ALA A 801 9.62 -18.37 16.96
C ALA A 801 10.32 -17.16 17.60
N GLY A 802 9.62 -16.37 18.43
CA GLY A 802 10.12 -15.11 18.99
C GLY A 802 10.19 -13.99 17.95
N THR A 803 10.55 -12.79 18.38
CA THR A 803 10.56 -11.55 17.57
C THR A 803 11.97 -11.04 17.24
N ASP A 804 13.01 -11.75 17.69
CA ASP A 804 14.40 -11.43 17.35
C ASP A 804 14.67 -11.67 15.86
N PHE A 805 15.61 -10.89 15.33
CA PHE A 805 16.02 -10.92 13.93
C PHE A 805 17.55 -10.86 13.80
N ASN A 806 18.04 -11.26 12.64
CA ASN A 806 19.43 -11.13 12.25
C ASN A 806 19.51 -10.25 11.00
N VAL A 807 20.37 -9.21 11.02
CA VAL A 807 20.51 -8.24 9.93
C VAL A 807 20.96 -8.87 8.60
N GLY A 808 21.52 -10.08 8.65
CA GLY A 808 21.88 -10.86 7.47
C GLY A 808 22.72 -10.07 6.47
N GLU A 809 22.28 -10.02 5.22
CA GLU A 809 23.03 -9.40 4.11
C GLU A 809 22.82 -7.88 3.98
N TYR A 810 21.84 -7.30 4.70
CA TYR A 810 21.69 -5.84 4.77
C TYR A 810 22.85 -5.16 5.52
N GLY A 811 23.54 -5.88 6.40
CA GLY A 811 24.71 -5.37 7.15
C GLY A 811 24.38 -4.33 8.24
N GLY A 812 23.11 -3.98 8.42
CA GLY A 812 22.61 -3.04 9.42
C GLY A 812 21.11 -3.21 9.65
N ILE A 813 20.58 -2.54 10.68
CA ILE A 813 19.15 -2.54 10.97
C ILE A 813 18.45 -1.63 9.97
N ILE A 814 17.49 -2.19 9.24
CA ILE A 814 16.50 -1.46 8.45
C ILE A 814 15.21 -1.30 9.29
N HIS A 815 14.33 -0.38 8.90
CA HIS A 815 13.17 -0.01 9.73
C HIS A 815 12.18 -1.17 9.90
N GLU A 816 11.99 -1.96 8.85
CA GLU A 816 11.08 -3.11 8.76
C GLU A 816 11.42 -4.18 9.81
N MET A 817 12.70 -4.34 10.17
CA MET A 817 13.12 -5.27 11.22
C MET A 817 12.63 -4.84 12.61
N LEU A 818 12.69 -3.53 12.91
CA LEU A 818 12.23 -2.98 14.19
C LEU A 818 10.70 -3.05 14.28
N GLU A 819 10.03 -2.72 13.19
CA GLU A 819 8.57 -2.75 13.09
C GLU A 819 8.03 -4.18 13.20
N ALA A 820 8.65 -5.15 12.52
CA ALA A 820 8.28 -6.56 12.59
C ALA A 820 8.44 -7.12 14.02
N ARG A 821 9.51 -6.73 14.72
CA ARG A 821 9.69 -7.06 16.15
C ARG A 821 8.52 -6.52 17.00
N ASP A 822 8.08 -5.29 16.73
CA ASP A 822 7.06 -4.59 17.52
C ASP A 822 5.62 -5.08 17.26
N VAL A 823 5.39 -5.87 16.21
CA VAL A 823 4.12 -6.60 15.99
C VAL A 823 3.83 -7.57 17.13
N ARG A 824 4.87 -8.16 17.75
CA ARG A 824 4.81 -9.07 18.91
C ARG A 824 3.95 -10.31 18.67
N MET A 825 4.12 -10.94 17.49
CA MET A 825 3.44 -12.16 17.07
C MET A 825 4.40 -13.20 16.47
N GLY A 826 5.51 -13.47 17.16
CA GLY A 826 6.57 -14.34 16.61
C GLY A 826 7.27 -13.66 15.44
N GLN A 827 7.48 -14.40 14.34
CA GLN A 827 8.11 -13.87 13.13
C GLN A 827 7.12 -13.20 12.16
N TYR A 828 5.85 -13.04 12.55
CA TYR A 828 4.83 -12.35 11.77
C TYR A 828 5.08 -10.84 11.71
N GLY A 829 5.73 -10.39 10.64
CA GLY A 829 6.03 -8.98 10.39
C GLY A 829 4.91 -8.29 9.62
N HIS A 830 3.72 -8.11 10.22
CA HIS A 830 2.59 -7.41 9.60
C HIS A 830 2.89 -5.97 9.16
N SER A 831 4.02 -5.41 9.57
CA SER A 831 4.50 -4.11 9.11
C SER A 831 4.95 -4.12 7.64
N ASN A 832 5.07 -5.30 7.00
CA ASN A 832 5.52 -5.43 5.62
C ASN A 832 4.72 -6.53 4.87
N GLN A 833 4.54 -6.33 3.56
CA GLN A 833 3.63 -7.07 2.67
C GLN A 833 3.87 -8.58 2.54
N PRO A 834 5.11 -9.14 2.56
CA PRO A 834 5.33 -10.59 2.49
C PRO A 834 4.60 -11.37 3.60
N SER A 835 4.22 -10.69 4.69
CA SER A 835 3.50 -11.31 5.79
C SER A 835 1.98 -11.32 5.61
N HIS A 836 1.41 -10.43 4.80
CA HIS A 836 -0.01 -10.04 4.89
C HIS A 836 -1.02 -11.19 4.73
N HIS A 837 -0.68 -12.20 3.92
CA HIS A 837 -1.53 -13.36 3.69
C HIS A 837 -1.39 -14.48 4.75
N ILE A 838 -0.30 -14.49 5.53
CA ILE A 838 0.10 -15.65 6.35
C ILE A 838 -0.98 -16.06 7.37
N LEU A 839 -1.71 -15.10 7.94
CA LEU A 839 -2.77 -15.39 8.92
C LEU A 839 -3.88 -16.28 8.33
N TYR A 840 -4.16 -16.13 7.04
CA TYR A 840 -5.20 -16.86 6.30
C TYR A 840 -4.72 -18.24 5.84
N MET A 841 -3.43 -18.56 5.98
CA MET A 841 -2.91 -19.89 5.60
C MET A 841 -3.45 -21.02 6.49
N TYR A 842 -3.98 -20.72 7.68
CA TYR A 842 -4.68 -21.74 8.47
C TYR A 842 -5.98 -22.23 7.80
N ASP A 843 -6.63 -21.42 6.95
CA ASP A 843 -7.82 -21.83 6.20
C ASP A 843 -7.49 -22.91 5.17
N LEU A 844 -6.28 -22.90 4.59
CA LEU A 844 -5.81 -23.92 3.63
C LEU A 844 -5.59 -25.28 4.31
N VAL A 845 -5.21 -25.28 5.60
CA VAL A 845 -4.96 -26.51 6.39
C VAL A 845 -6.14 -26.95 7.26
N GLY A 846 -7.32 -26.35 7.06
CA GLY A 846 -8.55 -26.73 7.75
C GLY A 846 -8.61 -26.34 9.22
N GLN A 847 -7.90 -25.27 9.62
CA GLN A 847 -7.91 -24.74 10.99
C GLN A 847 -8.38 -23.27 11.06
N PRO A 848 -9.56 -22.93 10.49
CA PRO A 848 -10.00 -21.54 10.36
C PRO A 848 -10.15 -20.79 11.69
N TRP A 849 -10.39 -21.49 12.80
CA TRP A 849 -10.43 -20.85 14.12
C TRP A 849 -9.09 -20.20 14.50
N LYS A 850 -7.96 -20.69 13.97
CA LYS A 850 -6.65 -20.04 14.17
C LYS A 850 -6.51 -18.79 13.31
N THR A 851 -6.99 -18.78 12.06
CA THR A 851 -7.10 -17.55 11.27
C THR A 851 -7.93 -16.51 11.99
N GLN A 852 -9.11 -16.89 12.50
CA GLN A 852 -10.00 -16.01 13.26
C GLN A 852 -9.30 -15.37 14.47
N ASP A 853 -8.55 -16.16 15.26
CA ASP A 853 -7.79 -15.64 16.41
C ASP A 853 -6.72 -14.62 15.98
N LYS A 854 -5.88 -14.98 15.00
CA LYS A 854 -4.75 -14.14 14.58
C LYS A 854 -5.20 -12.85 13.88
N VAL A 855 -6.19 -12.93 12.98
CA VAL A 855 -6.75 -11.76 12.29
C VAL A 855 -7.37 -10.79 13.29
N ARG A 856 -8.12 -11.31 14.27
CA ARG A 856 -8.70 -10.48 15.34
C ARG A 856 -7.63 -9.85 16.22
N ASP A 857 -6.54 -10.56 16.51
CA ASP A 857 -5.42 -10.01 17.28
C ASP A 857 -4.72 -8.86 16.53
N ALA A 858 -4.46 -9.03 15.24
CA ALA A 858 -3.84 -8.00 14.39
C ALA A 858 -4.72 -6.73 14.27
N LEU A 859 -5.99 -6.89 13.92
CA LEU A 859 -6.94 -5.78 13.77
C LEU A 859 -7.11 -4.97 15.06
N SER A 860 -7.09 -5.64 16.21
CA SER A 860 -7.33 -4.98 17.50
C SER A 860 -6.13 -4.17 17.97
N ARG A 861 -4.89 -4.54 17.58
CA ARG A 861 -3.67 -3.99 18.20
C ARG A 861 -2.79 -3.14 17.29
N LEU A 862 -2.79 -3.38 15.99
CA LEU A 862 -1.72 -2.88 15.11
C LEU A 862 -2.06 -1.53 14.45
N TYR A 863 -3.34 -1.17 14.37
CA TYR A 863 -3.84 0.03 13.69
C TYR A 863 -4.26 1.13 14.69
N VAL A 864 -3.37 1.45 15.63
CA VAL A 864 -3.61 2.37 16.76
C VAL A 864 -2.80 3.67 16.64
N GLY A 865 -3.25 4.73 17.32
CA GLY A 865 -2.57 6.03 17.41
C GLY A 865 -2.88 7.02 16.28
N SER A 866 -4.01 6.85 15.57
CA SER A 866 -4.45 7.78 14.51
C SER A 866 -4.49 9.24 14.97
N GLU A 867 -4.82 9.48 16.24
CA GLU A 867 -4.99 10.79 16.87
C GLU A 867 -3.70 11.61 16.92
N ILE A 868 -2.54 10.95 16.83
CA ILE A 868 -1.20 11.54 16.95
C ILE A 868 -0.34 11.26 15.71
N GLY A 869 -0.99 11.13 14.56
CA GLY A 869 -0.33 10.93 13.27
C GLY A 869 0.27 9.53 13.07
N GLN A 870 -0.02 8.55 13.91
CA GLN A 870 0.38 7.15 13.70
C GLN A 870 -0.71 6.39 12.93
N GLY A 871 -1.09 5.18 13.33
CA GLY A 871 -2.23 4.44 12.77
C GLY A 871 -1.89 3.25 11.87
N TYR A 872 -0.61 3.01 11.56
CA TYR A 872 -0.14 1.80 10.86
C TYR A 872 1.06 1.15 11.57
N PRO A 873 1.21 -0.17 11.48
CA PRO A 873 2.35 -0.90 12.05
C PRO A 873 3.67 -0.75 11.27
N GLY A 874 3.62 -0.34 10.00
CA GLY A 874 4.76 -0.10 9.10
C GLY A 874 4.32 0.81 7.96
N ASP A 875 4.95 0.71 6.80
CA ASP A 875 4.59 1.51 5.61
C ASP A 875 3.17 1.21 5.09
N GLU A 876 2.49 2.23 4.57
CA GLU A 876 1.10 2.10 4.10
C GLU A 876 1.00 1.52 2.69
N ASP A 877 2.01 1.81 1.87
CA ASP A 877 2.24 1.32 0.51
C ASP A 877 1.04 1.39 -0.43
N ASN A 878 0.67 2.63 -0.73
CA ASN A 878 -0.21 3.02 -1.82
C ASN A 878 -1.60 2.37 -1.76
N GLY A 879 -2.16 2.22 -0.56
CA GLY A 879 -3.47 1.63 -0.34
C GLY A 879 -3.47 0.14 0.01
N GLU A 880 -2.33 -0.55 -0.08
CA GLU A 880 -2.24 -1.98 0.19
C GLU A 880 -2.61 -2.30 1.66
N MET A 881 -1.92 -1.70 2.63
CA MET A 881 -2.17 -2.01 4.03
C MET A 881 -3.55 -1.50 4.49
N SER A 882 -4.00 -0.40 3.89
CA SER A 882 -5.36 0.11 4.08
C SER A 882 -6.43 -0.87 3.59
N ALA A 883 -6.27 -1.44 2.41
CA ALA A 883 -7.18 -2.44 1.85
C ALA A 883 -7.13 -3.75 2.65
N TRP A 884 -5.95 -4.16 3.14
CA TRP A 884 -5.83 -5.30 4.04
C TRP A 884 -6.74 -5.16 5.26
N TRP A 885 -6.73 -3.98 5.89
CA TRP A 885 -7.58 -3.71 7.05
C TRP A 885 -9.06 -3.77 6.68
N VAL A 886 -9.46 -3.17 5.56
CA VAL A 886 -10.86 -3.16 5.09
C VAL A 886 -11.38 -4.58 4.87
N PHE A 887 -10.64 -5.40 4.10
CA PHE A 887 -10.99 -6.79 3.85
C PHE A 887 -11.08 -7.61 5.15
N SER A 888 -10.03 -7.53 5.96
CA SER A 888 -9.96 -8.28 7.22
C SER A 888 -11.06 -7.86 8.20
N ALA A 889 -11.41 -6.57 8.25
CA ALA A 889 -12.51 -6.07 9.09
C ALA A 889 -13.90 -6.49 8.59
N ALA A 890 -14.07 -6.63 7.26
CA ALA A 890 -15.25 -7.21 6.64
C ALA A 890 -15.36 -8.73 6.92
N GLY A 891 -14.24 -9.37 7.26
CA GLY A 891 -14.16 -10.79 7.62
C GLY A 891 -13.76 -11.71 6.48
N PHE A 892 -13.21 -11.19 5.37
CA PHE A 892 -12.71 -12.00 4.26
C PHE A 892 -11.54 -11.35 3.53
N TYR A 893 -10.66 -12.13 2.90
CA TYR A 893 -9.38 -11.69 2.33
C TYR A 893 -9.06 -12.36 0.98
N PRO A 894 -8.52 -11.64 -0.02
CA PRO A 894 -8.16 -12.21 -1.33
C PRO A 894 -6.87 -13.07 -1.28
N LEU A 895 -6.93 -14.26 -0.66
CA LEU A 895 -5.74 -15.10 -0.44
C LEU A 895 -5.14 -15.66 -1.74
N ARG A 896 -5.98 -16.28 -2.59
CA ARG A 896 -5.55 -16.98 -3.81
C ARG A 896 -5.73 -16.09 -5.03
N MET A 897 -4.91 -15.04 -5.10
CA MET A 897 -4.90 -14.06 -6.19
C MET A 897 -4.79 -14.72 -7.57
N GLY A 898 -5.51 -14.17 -8.55
CA GLY A 898 -5.67 -14.76 -9.89
C GLY A 898 -6.98 -15.53 -10.04
N THR A 899 -7.67 -15.82 -8.93
CA THR A 899 -8.94 -16.57 -8.91
C THR A 899 -10.05 -15.76 -8.26
N PRO A 900 -11.34 -15.97 -8.64
CA PRO A 900 -12.45 -15.21 -8.11
C PRO A 900 -12.90 -15.71 -6.73
N THR A 901 -11.99 -15.82 -5.76
CA THR A 901 -12.26 -16.32 -4.40
C THR A 901 -11.65 -15.44 -3.29
N TYR A 902 -12.26 -15.49 -2.11
CA TYR A 902 -11.80 -14.81 -0.89
C TYR A 902 -11.81 -15.79 0.29
N ALA A 903 -10.72 -15.91 1.05
CA ALA A 903 -10.66 -16.63 2.32
C ALA A 903 -11.51 -15.93 3.39
N ILE A 904 -12.15 -16.66 4.30
CA ILE A 904 -12.96 -16.09 5.39
C ILE A 904 -12.14 -16.05 6.68
N GLY A 905 -11.92 -14.84 7.20
CA GLY A 905 -11.34 -14.61 8.52
C GLY A 905 -12.41 -14.55 9.61
N ALA A 906 -12.52 -13.39 10.26
CA ALA A 906 -13.59 -13.09 11.22
C ALA A 906 -14.00 -11.62 11.09
N PRO A 907 -15.31 -11.29 11.05
CA PRO A 907 -15.75 -9.91 10.99
C PRO A 907 -15.27 -9.12 12.21
N TYR A 908 -14.96 -7.84 12.04
CA TYR A 908 -14.50 -6.98 13.13
C TYR A 908 -15.66 -6.35 13.90
N PHE A 909 -16.65 -5.85 13.16
CA PHE A 909 -17.78 -5.06 13.66
C PHE A 909 -19.08 -5.86 13.74
N PRO A 910 -20.01 -5.48 14.64
CA PRO A 910 -21.34 -6.08 14.69
C PRO A 910 -22.13 -5.94 13.40
N HIS A 911 -21.89 -4.86 12.64
CA HIS A 911 -22.52 -4.60 11.36
C HIS A 911 -21.56 -3.82 10.45
N MET A 912 -21.37 -4.31 9.23
CA MET A 912 -20.72 -3.59 8.15
C MET A 912 -21.56 -3.71 6.88
N ILE A 913 -21.69 -2.61 6.15
CA ILE A 913 -22.43 -2.55 4.88
C ILE A 913 -21.45 -2.11 3.80
N ILE A 914 -21.34 -2.88 2.72
CA ILE A 914 -20.56 -2.52 1.54
C ILE A 914 -21.52 -2.28 0.38
N HIS A 915 -21.55 -1.08 -0.16
CA HIS A 915 -22.31 -0.68 -1.33
C HIS A 915 -21.44 -0.85 -2.58
N LEU A 916 -21.92 -1.64 -3.54
CA LEU A 916 -21.20 -1.95 -4.76
C LEU A 916 -21.61 -1.00 -5.89
N ASP A 917 -20.70 -0.72 -6.82
CA ASP A 917 -20.94 0.10 -8.03
C ASP A 917 -22.20 -0.31 -8.82
N ASN A 918 -22.52 -1.61 -8.82
CA ASN A 918 -23.68 -2.13 -9.53
C ASN A 918 -25.03 -1.92 -8.79
N GLY A 919 -25.03 -1.16 -7.69
CA GLY A 919 -26.19 -0.86 -6.85
C GLY A 919 -26.62 -2.00 -5.93
N LYS A 920 -25.82 -3.07 -5.82
CA LYS A 920 -26.02 -4.15 -4.84
C LYS A 920 -25.30 -3.84 -3.53
N THR A 921 -25.61 -4.64 -2.52
CA THR A 921 -25.06 -4.47 -1.18
C THR A 921 -24.56 -5.80 -0.65
N ILE A 922 -23.41 -5.80 0.01
CA ILE A 922 -22.95 -6.86 0.90
C ILE A 922 -23.24 -6.39 2.32
N ASP A 923 -24.14 -7.10 3.00
CA ASP A 923 -24.59 -6.82 4.36
C ASP A 923 -24.00 -7.85 5.32
N ILE A 924 -23.01 -7.44 6.11
CA ILE A 924 -22.21 -8.29 7.00
C ILE A 924 -22.69 -8.09 8.43
N ARG A 925 -23.28 -9.14 9.01
CA ARG A 925 -23.95 -9.07 10.32
C ARG A 925 -23.33 -10.06 11.28
N ALA A 926 -22.81 -9.54 12.39
CA ALA A 926 -22.17 -10.33 13.44
C ALA A 926 -22.52 -9.75 14.83
N PRO A 927 -23.81 -9.69 15.22
CA PRO A 927 -24.26 -8.90 16.39
C PRO A 927 -23.63 -9.32 17.72
N GLU A 928 -23.13 -10.54 17.80
CA GLU A 928 -22.50 -11.11 19.00
C GLU A 928 -20.99 -10.87 19.05
N VAL A 929 -20.38 -10.31 18.00
CA VAL A 929 -18.93 -10.13 17.90
C VAL A 929 -18.42 -9.17 18.97
N SER A 930 -17.29 -9.53 19.56
CA SER A 930 -16.59 -8.72 20.56
C SER A 930 -15.16 -9.22 20.73
N ASP A 931 -14.37 -8.53 21.54
CA ASP A 931 -13.03 -9.00 21.91
C ASP A 931 -13.06 -10.33 22.68
N ARG A 932 -14.22 -10.76 23.18
CA ARG A 932 -14.42 -12.11 23.72
C ARG A 932 -14.93 -13.08 22.66
N ASN A 933 -15.95 -12.69 21.89
CA ASN A 933 -16.61 -13.55 20.91
C ASN A 933 -15.94 -13.42 19.53
N ARG A 934 -14.77 -14.03 19.39
CA ARG A 934 -13.92 -13.93 18.19
C ARG A 934 -14.11 -15.06 17.18
N TYR A 935 -14.78 -16.15 17.57
CA TYR A 935 -14.84 -17.37 16.76
C TYR A 935 -16.20 -17.57 16.09
N ILE A 936 -16.19 -17.88 14.80
CA ILE A 936 -17.39 -18.21 14.03
C ILE A 936 -17.94 -19.56 14.52
N GLN A 937 -19.20 -19.56 14.96
CA GLN A 937 -19.95 -20.75 15.38
C GLN A 937 -20.85 -21.29 14.27
N GLY A 938 -21.07 -20.49 13.23
CA GLY A 938 -21.90 -20.79 12.08
C GLY A 938 -22.11 -19.53 11.24
N MET A 939 -22.32 -19.73 9.94
CA MET A 939 -22.54 -18.65 8.99
C MET A 939 -23.71 -19.00 8.07
N THR A 940 -24.46 -17.99 7.63
CA THR A 940 -25.33 -18.13 6.47
C THR A 940 -24.99 -17.13 5.38
N LEU A 941 -25.08 -17.58 4.13
CA LEU A 941 -25.00 -16.76 2.94
C LEU A 941 -26.40 -16.66 2.34
N ASN A 942 -26.99 -15.47 2.32
CA ASN A 942 -28.34 -15.23 1.80
C ASN A 942 -29.39 -16.16 2.46
N GLY A 943 -29.27 -16.38 3.77
CA GLY A 943 -30.17 -17.20 4.59
C GLY A 943 -29.97 -18.72 4.47
N LYS A 944 -28.98 -19.18 3.69
CA LYS A 944 -28.62 -20.60 3.58
C LYS A 944 -27.38 -20.89 4.41
N ALA A 945 -27.37 -22.02 5.11
CA ALA A 945 -26.19 -22.48 5.86
C ALA A 945 -24.95 -22.51 4.95
N TYR A 946 -23.85 -21.99 5.46
CA TYR A 946 -22.58 -21.88 4.74
C TYR A 946 -21.45 -22.38 5.64
N ASP A 947 -20.69 -23.35 5.17
CA ASP A 947 -19.69 -24.10 5.94
C ASP A 947 -18.33 -24.20 5.24
N ARG A 948 -18.11 -23.41 4.19
CA ARG A 948 -16.81 -23.24 3.53
C ARG A 948 -16.03 -22.12 4.18
N SER A 949 -14.70 -22.24 4.26
CA SER A 949 -13.78 -21.19 4.75
C SER A 949 -13.44 -20.13 3.70
N TRP A 950 -14.22 -20.03 2.62
CA TRP A 950 -13.99 -19.09 1.52
C TRP A 950 -15.29 -18.68 0.85
N LEU A 951 -15.29 -17.58 0.11
CA LEU A 951 -16.40 -17.01 -0.65
C LEU A 951 -16.04 -16.88 -2.13
N ALA A 952 -16.99 -17.14 -3.03
CA ALA A 952 -16.80 -16.79 -4.43
C ALA A 952 -17.05 -15.29 -4.64
N HIS A 953 -16.30 -14.67 -5.55
CA HIS A 953 -16.52 -13.28 -5.94
C HIS A 953 -17.94 -13.04 -6.46
N ALA A 954 -18.47 -13.99 -7.23
CA ALA A 954 -19.83 -13.91 -7.75
C ALA A 954 -20.90 -13.87 -6.64
N ASP A 955 -20.67 -14.52 -5.49
CA ASP A 955 -21.61 -14.47 -4.37
C ASP A 955 -21.67 -13.06 -3.77
N LEU A 956 -20.52 -12.38 -3.68
CA LEU A 956 -20.40 -11.02 -3.18
C LEU A 956 -20.91 -9.99 -4.20
N ALA A 957 -20.46 -10.07 -5.46
CA ALA A 957 -20.78 -9.13 -6.52
C ALA A 957 -22.27 -9.07 -6.86
N ASN A 958 -23.01 -10.17 -6.64
CA ASN A 958 -24.46 -10.21 -6.84
C ASN A 958 -25.28 -9.62 -5.68
N GLY A 959 -24.60 -9.15 -4.63
CA GLY A 959 -25.18 -8.77 -3.35
C GLY A 959 -25.33 -9.98 -2.43
N ALA A 960 -24.94 -9.80 -1.17
CA ALA A 960 -24.90 -10.87 -0.19
C ALA A 960 -25.39 -10.39 1.18
N VAL A 961 -26.04 -11.28 1.92
CA VAL A 961 -26.19 -11.15 3.38
C VAL A 961 -25.32 -12.23 4.01
N LEU A 962 -24.29 -11.80 4.73
CA LEU A 962 -23.38 -12.67 5.48
C LEU A 962 -23.74 -12.57 6.96
N ASP A 963 -24.52 -13.53 7.46
CA ASP A 963 -24.92 -13.58 8.88
C ASP A 963 -23.99 -14.53 9.64
N PHE A 964 -23.20 -13.99 10.56
CA PHE A 964 -22.25 -14.71 11.41
C PHE A 964 -22.81 -14.86 12.83
N ARG A 965 -22.82 -16.11 13.33
CA ARG A 965 -23.01 -16.40 14.76
C ARG A 965 -21.65 -16.50 15.43
N MET A 966 -21.38 -15.67 16.42
CA MET A 966 -20.04 -15.55 17.03
C MET A 966 -20.02 -16.17 18.43
N GLY A 967 -18.85 -16.64 18.86
CA GLY A 967 -18.68 -17.30 20.16
C GLY A 967 -17.28 -17.16 20.72
N ALA A 968 -17.17 -17.42 22.02
CA ALA A 968 -15.93 -17.20 22.78
C ALA A 968 -14.90 -18.35 22.66
N ALA A 969 -15.30 -19.51 22.13
CA ALA A 969 -14.44 -20.66 21.97
C ALA A 969 -14.36 -21.10 20.50
N PRO A 970 -13.22 -21.66 20.04
CA PRO A 970 -13.10 -22.26 18.72
C PRO A 970 -14.23 -23.24 18.41
N SER A 971 -14.67 -23.26 17.15
CA SER A 971 -15.65 -24.21 16.63
C SER A 971 -15.05 -25.04 15.48
N GLN A 972 -15.80 -26.02 14.99
CA GLN A 972 -15.46 -26.82 13.79
C GLN A 972 -16.07 -26.25 12.50
N TRP A 973 -16.54 -25.01 12.52
CA TRP A 973 -17.03 -24.35 11.31
C TRP A 973 -15.89 -24.17 10.30
N GLY A 974 -16.12 -24.49 9.03
CA GLY A 974 -15.12 -24.31 7.96
C GLY A 974 -13.96 -25.30 7.95
N SER A 975 -13.96 -26.35 8.80
CA SER A 975 -12.83 -27.28 8.95
C SER A 975 -12.99 -28.61 8.20
N ALA A 976 -14.12 -28.83 7.52
CA ALA A 976 -14.36 -30.07 6.78
C ALA A 976 -13.42 -30.19 5.57
N ASP A 977 -13.09 -31.43 5.19
CA ASP A 977 -12.32 -31.71 3.98
C ASP A 977 -13.11 -31.47 2.69
N GLY A 978 -12.40 -31.43 1.55
CA GLY A 978 -13.00 -31.23 0.24
C GLY A 978 -13.41 -29.77 0.01
N ASP A 979 -14.60 -29.55 -0.53
CA ASP A 979 -15.10 -28.23 -0.98
C ASP A 979 -15.20 -27.17 0.12
N ALA A 980 -15.14 -27.58 1.40
CA ALA A 980 -15.13 -26.65 2.52
C ALA A 980 -13.79 -25.91 2.67
N ARG A 981 -12.67 -26.49 2.20
CA ARG A 981 -11.35 -25.84 2.19
C ARG A 981 -11.16 -24.99 0.93
N LEU A 982 -10.26 -24.02 1.04
CA LEU A 982 -9.81 -23.22 -0.10
C LEU A 982 -9.24 -24.11 -1.22
N PRO A 983 -9.57 -23.84 -2.50
CA PRO A 983 -9.03 -24.58 -3.63
C PRO A 983 -7.49 -24.52 -3.69
N SER A 984 -6.89 -25.57 -4.23
CA SER A 984 -5.46 -25.67 -4.54
C SER A 984 -5.28 -26.18 -5.96
N GLN A 985 -4.14 -25.89 -6.57
CA GLN A 985 -3.83 -26.34 -7.92
C GLN A 985 -3.60 -27.86 -7.99
N THR A 986 -2.94 -28.41 -6.98
CA THR A 986 -2.73 -29.85 -6.82
C THR A 986 -3.66 -30.43 -5.75
N SER A 987 -3.78 -31.76 -5.74
CA SER A 987 -4.58 -32.51 -4.77
C SER A 987 -3.84 -33.77 -4.32
N GLY A 988 -4.29 -34.37 -3.21
CA GLY A 988 -3.66 -35.56 -2.64
C GLY A 988 -2.39 -35.23 -1.82
N SER A 989 -1.54 -36.24 -1.61
CA SER A 989 -0.42 -36.19 -0.66
C SER A 989 0.96 -36.18 -1.30
N ALA A 990 1.05 -36.16 -2.63
CA ALA A 990 2.32 -36.13 -3.34
C ALA A 990 2.85 -34.69 -3.42
N THR A 991 4.17 -34.52 -3.30
CA THR A 991 4.82 -33.25 -3.64
C THR A 991 4.51 -32.87 -5.08
N PRO A 992 4.24 -31.59 -5.38
CA PRO A 992 4.03 -31.14 -6.76
C PRO A 992 5.17 -31.56 -7.68
N ALA A 993 4.81 -32.03 -8.87
CA ALA A 993 5.74 -32.47 -9.91
C ALA A 993 5.56 -31.58 -11.14
N PRO A 994 6.18 -30.38 -11.18
CA PRO A 994 6.20 -29.57 -12.39
C PRO A 994 6.87 -30.35 -13.53
N LEU A 995 6.51 -30.02 -14.77
CA LEU A 995 7.24 -30.47 -15.94
C LEU A 995 8.69 -29.98 -15.85
N VAL A 996 9.62 -30.86 -16.22
CA VAL A 996 11.06 -30.59 -16.28
C VAL A 996 11.56 -30.87 -17.68
N ASP A 997 12.66 -30.24 -18.07
CA ASP A 997 13.35 -30.64 -19.29
C ASP A 997 14.00 -32.01 -19.10
N LEU A 998 13.58 -32.98 -19.91
CA LEU A 998 14.14 -34.33 -19.88
C LEU A 998 15.54 -34.37 -20.51
N ALA A 999 15.96 -33.33 -21.25
CA ALA A 999 17.33 -33.21 -21.76
C ALA A 999 18.37 -32.99 -20.64
N ASP A 1000 17.97 -32.43 -19.50
CA ASP A 1000 18.84 -32.26 -18.31
C ASP A 1000 19.15 -33.58 -17.58
N SER A 1001 18.48 -34.67 -17.95
CA SER A 1001 18.79 -35.99 -17.41
C SER A 1001 20.22 -36.38 -17.77
N LYS A 1002 20.98 -36.89 -16.79
CA LYS A 1002 22.37 -37.34 -17.00
C LYS A 1002 22.52 -38.42 -18.08
N SER A 1003 21.45 -39.15 -18.40
CA SER A 1003 21.42 -40.19 -19.44
C SER A 1003 20.69 -39.78 -20.72
N ALA A 1004 20.32 -38.50 -20.84
CA ALA A 1004 19.80 -37.94 -22.07
C ALA A 1004 20.93 -37.40 -22.96
N HIS A 1005 20.72 -37.44 -24.28
CA HIS A 1005 21.65 -36.89 -25.26
C HIS A 1005 20.91 -36.05 -26.29
N VAL A 1006 21.21 -34.76 -26.34
CA VAL A 1006 20.77 -33.86 -27.40
C VAL A 1006 21.72 -33.98 -28.59
N VAL A 1007 21.17 -34.18 -29.78
CA VAL A 1007 21.93 -34.42 -31.02
C VAL A 1007 21.49 -33.46 -32.11
N VAL A 1008 22.47 -32.74 -32.67
CA VAL A 1008 22.35 -31.95 -33.90
C VAL A 1008 23.39 -32.49 -34.88
N ALA A 1009 23.01 -32.71 -36.13
CA ALA A 1009 23.78 -33.48 -37.14
C ALA A 1009 25.31 -33.22 -37.17
N SER A 1010 26.07 -33.98 -36.38
CA SER A 1010 27.53 -33.87 -36.17
C SER A 1010 28.02 -32.49 -35.69
N ASP A 1011 27.17 -31.69 -35.06
CA ASP A 1011 27.49 -30.37 -34.52
C ASP A 1011 27.25 -30.33 -33.00
N ASP A 1012 28.24 -30.81 -32.25
CA ASP A 1012 28.18 -30.88 -30.78
C ASP A 1012 28.10 -29.48 -30.14
N SER A 1013 28.63 -28.45 -30.81
CA SER A 1013 28.53 -27.08 -30.33
C SER A 1013 27.11 -26.55 -30.45
N ALA A 1014 26.41 -26.87 -31.55
CA ALA A 1014 25.00 -26.54 -31.72
C ALA A 1014 24.11 -27.34 -30.77
N ALA A 1015 24.44 -28.61 -30.51
CA ALA A 1015 23.71 -29.40 -29.51
C ALA A 1015 23.83 -28.80 -28.11
N HIS A 1016 25.04 -28.44 -27.68
CA HIS A 1016 25.25 -27.77 -26.38
C HIS A 1016 24.52 -26.42 -26.31
N ALA A 1017 24.64 -25.58 -27.33
CA ALA A 1017 24.02 -24.25 -27.32
C ALA A 1017 22.49 -24.25 -27.50
N LEU A 1018 21.84 -25.42 -27.56
CA LEU A 1018 20.39 -25.57 -27.56
C LEU A 1018 19.87 -26.33 -26.33
N SER A 1019 20.77 -26.66 -25.41
CA SER A 1019 20.49 -27.41 -24.18
C SER A 1019 21.42 -26.98 -23.04
N ASP A 1020 21.82 -25.70 -22.99
CA ASP A 1020 22.69 -25.16 -21.93
C ASP A 1020 21.95 -24.29 -20.91
N ASN A 1021 20.62 -24.32 -20.95
CA ASN A 1021 19.71 -23.64 -20.03
C ASN A 1021 19.95 -22.13 -19.99
N THR A 1022 20.28 -21.53 -21.13
CA THR A 1022 20.34 -20.07 -21.26
C THR A 1022 19.86 -19.60 -22.63
N SER A 1023 19.27 -18.41 -22.65
CA SER A 1023 18.93 -17.71 -23.89
C SER A 1023 20.04 -16.78 -24.37
N ASP A 1024 21.19 -16.74 -23.70
CA ASP A 1024 22.36 -15.93 -24.09
C ASP A 1024 23.16 -16.55 -25.24
N THR A 1025 23.05 -17.87 -25.42
CA THR A 1025 23.68 -18.64 -26.50
C THR A 1025 22.67 -18.87 -27.63
N GLU A 1026 23.18 -19.20 -28.82
CA GLU A 1026 22.35 -19.56 -29.97
C GLU A 1026 23.06 -20.49 -30.95
N ALA A 1027 22.30 -21.36 -31.62
CA ALA A 1027 22.77 -22.21 -32.69
C ALA A 1027 22.05 -21.91 -34.01
N SER A 1028 22.78 -21.98 -35.12
CA SER A 1028 22.22 -21.89 -36.48
C SER A 1028 22.20 -23.27 -37.14
N LEU A 1029 21.01 -23.80 -37.37
CA LEU A 1029 20.77 -25.11 -37.95
C LEU A 1029 20.60 -25.00 -39.47
N LYS A 1030 21.53 -25.58 -40.23
CA LYS A 1030 21.55 -25.53 -41.70
C LYS A 1030 20.92 -26.77 -42.33
N GLY A 1031 20.59 -26.66 -43.62
CA GLY A 1031 19.95 -27.74 -44.39
C GLY A 1031 18.48 -27.46 -44.68
N SER A 1032 17.86 -28.27 -45.54
CA SER A 1032 16.46 -28.08 -45.96
C SER A 1032 15.43 -28.54 -44.92
N GLN A 1033 15.85 -29.40 -43.99
CA GLN A 1033 15.05 -29.91 -42.87
C GLN A 1033 15.94 -30.13 -41.65
N PRO A 1034 16.51 -29.05 -41.08
CA PRO A 1034 17.33 -29.16 -39.88
C PRO A 1034 16.51 -29.76 -38.75
N ALA A 1035 17.17 -30.53 -37.89
CA ALA A 1035 16.52 -31.21 -36.78
C ALA A 1035 17.39 -31.23 -35.53
N VAL A 1036 16.71 -31.19 -34.38
CA VAL A 1036 17.27 -31.41 -33.05
C VAL A 1036 16.64 -32.68 -32.53
N GLN A 1037 17.46 -33.65 -32.12
CA GLN A 1037 17.02 -34.93 -31.60
C GLN A 1037 17.36 -35.04 -30.12
N LEU A 1038 16.47 -35.65 -29.34
CA LEU A 1038 16.70 -36.06 -27.96
C LEU A 1038 16.64 -37.59 -27.88
N ASP A 1039 17.73 -38.18 -27.43
CA ASP A 1039 17.82 -39.60 -27.13
C ASP A 1039 17.74 -39.81 -25.61
N LEU A 1040 16.82 -40.69 -25.21
CA LEU A 1040 16.56 -41.06 -23.83
C LEU A 1040 16.92 -42.53 -23.61
N GLU A 1041 17.52 -42.84 -22.46
CA GLU A 1041 17.86 -44.22 -22.08
C GLU A 1041 16.64 -45.14 -21.97
N GLN A 1042 15.50 -44.58 -21.56
CA GLN A 1042 14.23 -45.29 -21.43
C GLN A 1042 13.11 -44.52 -22.12
N PRO A 1043 12.12 -45.21 -22.72
CA PRO A 1043 10.95 -44.52 -23.25
C PRO A 1043 10.25 -43.66 -22.20
N ARG A 1044 10.07 -42.39 -22.50
CA ARG A 1044 9.33 -41.43 -21.68
C ARG A 1044 8.30 -40.70 -22.52
N GLU A 1045 7.32 -40.11 -21.87
CA GLU A 1045 6.38 -39.20 -22.50
C GLU A 1045 6.90 -37.76 -22.42
N ILE A 1046 6.88 -37.07 -23.57
CA ILE A 1046 7.04 -35.62 -23.63
C ILE A 1046 5.65 -35.01 -23.75
N ALA A 1047 5.30 -34.20 -22.76
CA ALA A 1047 4.02 -33.52 -22.65
C ALA A 1047 3.98 -32.25 -23.52
N MET A 1048 5.09 -31.51 -23.52
CA MET A 1048 5.25 -30.23 -24.21
C MET A 1048 6.71 -30.08 -24.66
N TYR A 1049 6.97 -29.16 -25.59
CA TYR A 1049 8.33 -28.71 -25.89
C TYR A 1049 8.35 -27.19 -25.96
N THR A 1050 9.50 -26.59 -25.68
CA THR A 1050 9.70 -25.14 -25.84
C THR A 1050 10.67 -24.86 -26.96
N LEU A 1051 10.53 -23.69 -27.59
CA LEU A 1051 11.50 -23.16 -28.53
C LEU A 1051 11.83 -21.73 -28.11
N THR A 1052 13.11 -21.42 -27.97
CA THR A 1052 13.56 -20.05 -27.71
C THR A 1052 14.12 -19.42 -28.97
N SER A 1053 13.53 -18.31 -29.42
CA SER A 1053 13.98 -17.60 -30.62
C SER A 1053 15.39 -17.04 -30.45
N SER A 1054 16.16 -16.96 -31.54
CA SER A 1054 17.45 -16.28 -31.57
C SER A 1054 17.37 -14.81 -31.15
N ALA A 1055 18.51 -14.26 -30.71
CA ALA A 1055 18.67 -12.82 -30.45
C ALA A 1055 18.52 -11.96 -31.72
N LYS A 1056 18.62 -12.57 -32.91
CA LYS A 1056 18.50 -11.89 -34.21
C LYS A 1056 17.19 -12.25 -34.90
N ALA A 1057 16.57 -11.26 -35.55
CA ALA A 1057 15.38 -11.48 -36.35
C ALA A 1057 15.71 -12.14 -37.71
N GLY A 1058 14.73 -12.83 -38.28
CA GLY A 1058 14.76 -13.29 -39.68
C GLY A 1058 15.18 -14.74 -39.90
N HIS A 1059 15.49 -15.49 -38.83
CA HIS A 1059 15.90 -16.90 -38.89
C HIS A 1059 15.03 -17.82 -38.03
N ASP A 1060 13.86 -17.35 -37.58
CA ASP A 1060 12.98 -18.15 -36.72
C ASP A 1060 12.32 -19.30 -37.51
N PRO A 1061 12.13 -20.47 -36.88
CA PRO A 1061 11.31 -21.50 -37.48
C PRO A 1061 9.84 -21.06 -37.57
N LYS A 1062 9.21 -21.34 -38.70
CA LYS A 1062 7.79 -21.00 -38.95
C LYS A 1062 6.88 -22.21 -39.04
N SER A 1063 7.44 -23.38 -39.32
CA SER A 1063 6.71 -24.64 -39.45
C SER A 1063 7.64 -25.79 -39.12
N TRP A 1064 7.12 -26.80 -38.43
CA TRP A 1064 7.92 -27.94 -38.01
C TRP A 1064 7.03 -29.13 -37.66
N LYS A 1065 7.68 -30.30 -37.55
CA LYS A 1065 7.10 -31.51 -36.99
C LYS A 1065 7.86 -31.90 -35.73
N PHE A 1066 7.10 -32.34 -34.74
CA PHE A 1066 7.61 -33.00 -33.55
C PHE A 1066 7.31 -34.49 -33.67
N GLU A 1067 8.34 -35.32 -33.63
CA GLU A 1067 8.28 -36.73 -34.00
C GLU A 1067 8.83 -37.60 -32.87
N GLY A 1068 8.23 -38.79 -32.67
CA GLY A 1068 8.69 -39.81 -31.72
C GLY A 1068 9.09 -41.11 -32.43
N SER A 1069 10.06 -41.83 -31.88
CA SER A 1069 10.52 -43.12 -32.39
C SER A 1069 10.95 -44.06 -31.27
N THR A 1070 10.65 -45.35 -31.43
CA THR A 1070 11.09 -46.42 -30.52
C THR A 1070 12.46 -46.99 -30.89
N ASP A 1071 12.93 -46.76 -32.12
CA ASP A 1071 14.15 -47.39 -32.66
C ASP A 1071 15.11 -46.39 -33.36
N GLY A 1072 14.77 -45.10 -33.38
CA GLY A 1072 15.53 -44.03 -34.02
C GLY A 1072 15.45 -44.03 -35.55
N VAL A 1073 14.72 -44.98 -36.15
CA VAL A 1073 14.61 -45.16 -37.61
C VAL A 1073 13.19 -44.87 -38.10
N HIS A 1074 12.18 -45.39 -37.41
CA HIS A 1074 10.78 -45.21 -37.76
C HIS A 1074 10.17 -44.11 -36.90
N TRP A 1075 9.83 -42.99 -37.53
CA TRP A 1075 9.34 -41.78 -36.87
C TRP A 1075 7.84 -41.61 -37.06
N VAL A 1076 7.13 -41.29 -35.97
CA VAL A 1076 5.71 -40.96 -35.95
C VAL A 1076 5.57 -39.48 -35.62
N THR A 1077 4.83 -38.72 -36.42
CA THR A 1077 4.50 -37.32 -36.10
C THR A 1077 3.54 -37.27 -34.91
N LEU A 1078 3.98 -36.63 -33.83
CA LEU A 1078 3.22 -36.45 -32.59
C LEU A 1078 2.57 -35.06 -32.52
N ASP A 1079 3.22 -34.05 -33.11
CA ASP A 1079 2.68 -32.71 -33.27
C ASP A 1079 3.20 -32.05 -34.56
N GLU A 1080 2.44 -31.09 -35.08
CA GLU A 1080 2.76 -30.33 -36.29
C GLU A 1080 2.30 -28.88 -36.15
N ARG A 1081 3.22 -27.94 -36.36
CA ARG A 1081 2.94 -26.50 -36.26
C ARG A 1081 3.23 -25.80 -37.59
N ARG A 1082 2.41 -24.79 -37.92
CA ARG A 1082 2.49 -24.03 -39.17
C ARG A 1082 2.15 -22.57 -38.95
N GLY A 1083 2.89 -21.67 -39.60
CA GLY A 1083 2.64 -20.23 -39.56
C GLY A 1083 3.02 -19.56 -38.23
N GLU A 1084 3.88 -20.20 -37.44
CA GLU A 1084 4.31 -19.68 -36.14
C GLU A 1084 5.22 -18.46 -36.27
N ALA A 1085 5.17 -17.57 -35.29
CA ALA A 1085 5.98 -16.37 -35.22
C ALA A 1085 6.52 -16.11 -33.81
N PHE A 1086 7.64 -15.40 -33.72
CA PHE A 1086 8.24 -14.97 -32.47
C PHE A 1086 8.24 -13.43 -32.46
N PRO A 1087 7.22 -12.78 -31.87
CA PRO A 1087 7.11 -11.32 -31.88
C PRO A 1087 8.27 -10.63 -31.16
N TRP A 1088 8.90 -11.29 -30.18
CA TRP A 1088 10.06 -10.79 -29.46
C TRP A 1088 11.30 -11.64 -29.72
N ARG A 1089 12.47 -11.14 -29.33
CA ARG A 1089 13.75 -11.86 -29.46
C ARG A 1089 14.09 -12.51 -28.13
N ARG A 1090 14.83 -13.63 -28.19
CA ARG A 1090 15.08 -14.47 -27.01
C ARG A 1090 13.78 -14.87 -26.28
N GLN A 1091 12.69 -14.97 -27.03
CA GLN A 1091 11.40 -15.37 -26.50
C GLN A 1091 11.31 -16.88 -26.44
N THR A 1092 11.02 -17.43 -25.26
CA THR A 1092 10.66 -18.85 -25.09
C THR A 1092 9.16 -19.04 -25.31
N ARG A 1093 8.77 -19.89 -26.26
CA ARG A 1093 7.36 -20.28 -26.50
C ARG A 1093 7.17 -21.76 -26.25
N ALA A 1094 6.08 -22.12 -25.57
CA ALA A 1094 5.73 -23.51 -25.26
C ALA A 1094 4.66 -24.05 -26.23
N PHE A 1095 4.74 -25.34 -26.53
CA PHE A 1095 3.82 -26.03 -27.44
C PHE A 1095 3.44 -27.39 -26.86
N GLY A 1096 2.13 -27.66 -26.79
CA GLY A 1096 1.62 -28.96 -26.35
C GLY A 1096 1.79 -30.04 -27.43
N VAL A 1097 2.14 -31.26 -27.01
CA VAL A 1097 2.20 -32.42 -27.92
C VAL A 1097 0.79 -32.96 -28.12
N ALA A 1098 0.27 -32.91 -29.36
CA ALA A 1098 -1.10 -33.30 -29.70
C ALA A 1098 -1.38 -34.79 -29.54
N HIS A 1099 -0.41 -35.65 -29.89
CA HIS A 1099 -0.50 -37.10 -29.78
C HIS A 1099 0.63 -37.64 -28.90
N GLN A 1100 0.45 -37.57 -27.59
CA GLN A 1100 1.42 -38.05 -26.61
C GLN A 1100 1.62 -39.57 -26.69
N GLY A 1101 2.84 -40.01 -26.38
CA GLY A 1101 3.24 -41.41 -26.35
C GLY A 1101 4.61 -41.58 -25.70
N ASN A 1102 4.99 -42.82 -25.39
CA ASN A 1102 6.28 -43.11 -24.77
C ASN A 1102 7.29 -43.52 -25.84
N TYR A 1103 8.35 -42.73 -26.01
CA TYR A 1103 9.40 -42.96 -27.01
C TYR A 1103 10.79 -42.78 -26.38
N ALA A 1104 11.76 -43.52 -26.91
CA ALA A 1104 13.17 -43.37 -26.51
C ALA A 1104 13.89 -42.31 -27.35
N HIS A 1105 13.34 -41.97 -28.52
CA HIS A 1105 13.91 -40.97 -29.41
C HIS A 1105 12.83 -39.96 -29.78
N TYR A 1106 13.17 -38.69 -29.63
CA TYR A 1106 12.33 -37.56 -30.05
C TYR A 1106 13.08 -36.66 -30.99
N ARG A 1107 12.37 -36.03 -31.93
CA ARG A 1107 12.99 -35.09 -32.86
C ARG A 1107 12.06 -33.96 -33.21
N TRP A 1108 12.57 -32.75 -33.06
CA TRP A 1108 11.99 -31.54 -33.62
C TRP A 1108 12.65 -31.30 -34.98
N ARG A 1109 11.86 -31.14 -36.04
CA ARG A 1109 12.35 -30.98 -37.41
C ARG A 1109 11.65 -29.83 -38.11
N ALA A 1110 12.41 -28.81 -38.46
CA ALA A 1110 11.90 -27.65 -39.19
C ALA A 1110 11.49 -28.02 -40.61
N GLU A 1111 10.41 -27.42 -41.11
CA GLU A 1111 9.93 -27.55 -42.48
C GLU A 1111 10.05 -26.22 -43.24
N HIS A 1112 10.14 -26.30 -44.56
CA HIS A 1112 10.18 -25.15 -45.46
C HIS A 1112 11.34 -24.16 -45.18
N VAL A 1113 12.51 -24.70 -44.79
CA VAL A 1113 13.72 -23.92 -44.49
C VAL A 1113 14.57 -23.70 -45.75
N ASP A 1114 15.07 -22.48 -45.95
CA ASP A 1114 16.12 -22.22 -46.93
C ASP A 1114 17.44 -22.84 -46.45
N ALA A 1115 17.98 -23.77 -47.23
CA ALA A 1115 19.12 -24.58 -46.80
C ALA A 1115 20.40 -23.79 -46.54
N LEU A 1116 20.56 -22.61 -47.15
CA LEU A 1116 21.72 -21.74 -46.97
C LEU A 1116 21.53 -20.81 -45.76
N GLN A 1117 20.32 -20.29 -45.59
CA GLN A 1117 19.99 -19.37 -44.51
C GLN A 1117 19.78 -20.08 -43.16
N GLY A 1118 19.24 -21.31 -43.18
CA GLY A 1118 18.96 -22.10 -41.99
C GLY A 1118 17.89 -21.50 -41.08
N VAL A 1119 17.71 -22.12 -39.91
CA VAL A 1119 16.96 -21.55 -38.77
C VAL A 1119 17.88 -21.35 -37.58
N ALA A 1120 17.58 -20.40 -36.70
CA ALA A 1120 18.34 -20.13 -35.49
C ALA A 1120 17.45 -20.20 -34.25
N LEU A 1121 17.96 -20.85 -33.22
CA LEU A 1121 17.31 -21.02 -31.93
C LEU A 1121 18.34 -20.80 -30.82
N SER A 1122 17.87 -20.35 -29.67
CA SER A 1122 18.69 -20.22 -28.46
C SER A 1122 18.57 -21.42 -27.53
N GLU A 1123 17.42 -22.08 -27.47
CA GLU A 1123 17.21 -23.25 -26.59
C GLU A 1123 16.04 -24.09 -27.10
N VAL A 1124 16.06 -25.40 -26.83
CA VAL A 1124 14.95 -26.34 -27.06
C VAL A 1124 14.76 -27.25 -25.84
N GLU A 1125 13.67 -27.08 -25.09
CA GLU A 1125 13.36 -27.97 -23.96
C GLU A 1125 12.34 -29.06 -24.32
N TRP A 1126 12.47 -30.20 -23.65
CA TRP A 1126 11.68 -31.41 -23.87
C TRP A 1126 10.93 -31.75 -22.59
N LEU A 1127 9.80 -31.08 -22.39
CA LEU A 1127 9.12 -31.03 -21.10
C LEU A 1127 8.28 -32.29 -20.83
N GLY A 1128 8.62 -32.98 -19.75
CA GLY A 1128 7.92 -34.17 -19.27
C GLY A 1128 7.94 -34.28 -17.75
N LEU A 1129 7.28 -35.31 -17.21
CA LEU A 1129 7.39 -35.61 -15.78
C LEU A 1129 8.75 -36.21 -15.48
N ALA A 1130 9.38 -35.73 -14.39
CA ALA A 1130 10.65 -36.28 -13.93
C ALA A 1130 10.54 -37.81 -13.67
N PRO A 1131 11.62 -38.58 -13.89
CA PRO A 1131 11.66 -39.99 -13.50
C PRO A 1131 11.28 -40.16 -12.02
N THR A 1132 10.31 -41.03 -11.73
CA THR A 1132 10.05 -41.43 -10.34
C THR A 1132 11.29 -42.15 -9.81
N PRO A 1133 11.83 -41.74 -8.64
CA PRO A 1133 13.01 -42.37 -8.03
C PRO A 1133 12.89 -43.87 -7.78
#